data_AF-A0A838W4L4-F1
#
_entry.id   AF-A0A838W4L4-F1
#
_cell.length_a   1.000
_cell.length_b   1.000
_cell.length_c   1.000
_cell.angle_alpha   90.00
_cell.angle_beta   90.00
_cell.angle_gamma   90.00
#
_symmetry.space_group_name_H-M   'P 1'
#
loop_
_entity.id
_entity.type
_entity.pdbx_description
1 polymer ?
#
loop_
_entity_poly.entity_id
_entity_poly.type
_entity_poly.pdbx_seq_one_letter_code
_entity_poly.pdbx_strand_id
1 'polypeptide(L)'
;MHMAAAGQGIDGSYIVVLRDGAKPRAVAAVAGADPEHVYDDVINGFSVSLTAPQLAALRMHPHVEYVEENQVIEESALSTGYAAGSFVSTKLVTSSLSISKVSTSTGESYRVVSDGLKKGVRQFSDRSFTFTSVPSALNGATYLQTSNDDKNAAVGSSSFLSFRLSTDAVVYVAHDDRLSRPSWLGSFTDSGLKIRTDEDGTTRSYTLFRKTFAAGTVTLGSNMRTSQDGSMYSVAVVEAPMNATTTSSTLLSRAVTTTGKTYPVVGDGLKKGVRQFYDRSFTFKSVPSALNGATYLQTSNDDKDAAVGSSSFLSFRLSTDAVVYVAHDDRLSRPSWLGSFTDSGLEIRTDEDGTTRSYSLFRKTFAAGTVTLGSNMRTSQDGSTYTVAVVETSTESTTTTSTLFVQLMDSYGDPWGLDRIDQALLPLSRSYSYASTGSGVTVYVLDTGIETGHADFEGRASNVFDVFGGNGADCHGHGTAVAGTIGGKTYGVAKKVRLHGLRVLDCKGSGTTSGFIAALDWIRKNKRDPAVANMSIIGSKSNALNDAANRLADAGVFLSVSAGNNNKDACNYSPGSASRVYSAAATMRSDERWSGSNYGKCVTGYAPGHQIWTAKRGGGGQYWSGTSMAAPHVAGVAALYKATHGNASSADVTSWINKNAVSGVVTKNLTGTANLLLNKRGL
;
A
#
# COMPACT_ATOMS: atom_id res chain seq x y z
N MET A 1 16.04 -30.82 -25.28
CA MET A 1 14.72 -31.48 -25.35
C MET A 1 13.92 -30.75 -26.42
N HIS A 2 13.41 -31.44 -27.44
CA HIS A 2 12.50 -30.84 -28.42
C HIS A 2 11.19 -30.50 -27.71
N MET A 3 10.99 -29.22 -27.39
CA MET A 3 9.67 -28.65 -27.06
C MET A 3 9.01 -28.30 -28.39
N ALA A 4 7.71 -28.63 -28.54
CA ALA A 4 6.94 -28.16 -29.69
C ALA A 4 6.90 -26.63 -29.64
N ALA A 5 7.30 -25.95 -30.71
CA ALA A 5 7.37 -24.48 -30.68
C ALA A 5 5.98 -23.89 -30.37
N ALA A 6 5.88 -23.01 -29.37
CA ALA A 6 4.66 -22.25 -29.10
C ALA A 6 3.99 -21.75 -30.39
N GLY A 7 2.69 -22.00 -30.52
CA GLY A 7 1.94 -21.65 -31.72
C GLY A 7 1.93 -22.69 -32.84
N GLN A 8 2.46 -23.90 -32.60
CA GLN A 8 2.28 -25.06 -33.46
C GLN A 8 0.84 -25.60 -33.34
N GLY A 9 0.16 -25.79 -34.47
CA GLY A 9 -1.14 -26.46 -34.55
C GLY A 9 -1.03 -27.93 -34.11
N ILE A 10 -2.04 -28.40 -33.40
CA ILE A 10 -2.14 -29.78 -32.93
C ILE A 10 -2.99 -30.54 -33.94
N ASP A 11 -2.34 -31.37 -34.75
CA ASP A 11 -3.00 -32.12 -35.82
C ASP A 11 -4.18 -32.93 -35.28
N GLY A 12 -5.31 -32.84 -35.99
CA GLY A 12 -6.56 -33.47 -35.61
C GLY A 12 -7.27 -32.87 -34.39
N SER A 13 -6.76 -31.83 -33.72
CA SER A 13 -7.40 -31.19 -32.56
C SER A 13 -7.95 -29.81 -32.91
N TYR A 14 -9.22 -29.57 -32.59
CA TYR A 14 -9.94 -28.36 -32.98
C TYR A 14 -10.77 -27.77 -31.85
N ILE A 15 -10.98 -26.46 -31.92
CA ILE A 15 -11.94 -25.70 -31.13
C ILE A 15 -13.09 -25.32 -32.06
N VAL A 16 -14.30 -25.77 -31.73
CA VAL A 16 -15.52 -25.49 -32.48
C VAL A 16 -16.29 -24.40 -31.73
N VAL A 17 -16.44 -23.24 -32.36
CA VAL A 17 -17.21 -22.12 -31.83
C VAL A 17 -18.57 -22.09 -32.50
N LEU A 18 -19.61 -21.99 -31.69
CA LEU A 18 -20.99 -22.09 -32.12
C LEU A 18 -21.70 -20.73 -32.04
N ARG A 19 -22.67 -20.56 -32.93
CA ARG A 19 -23.58 -19.42 -32.90
C ARG A 19 -24.43 -19.45 -31.61
N ASP A 20 -24.90 -18.28 -31.20
CA ASP A 20 -25.77 -18.14 -30.03
C ASP A 20 -27.01 -19.06 -30.12
N GLY A 21 -27.38 -19.67 -28.99
CA GLY A 21 -28.53 -20.58 -28.87
C GLY A 21 -28.25 -22.04 -29.28
N ALA A 22 -27.14 -22.32 -29.96
CA ALA A 22 -26.73 -23.69 -30.26
C ALA A 22 -26.32 -24.46 -28.99
N LYS A 23 -26.53 -25.77 -28.98
CA LYS A 23 -26.15 -26.65 -27.85
C LYS A 23 -24.89 -27.45 -28.20
N PRO A 24 -23.73 -27.20 -27.54
CA PRO A 24 -22.45 -27.85 -27.86
C PRO A 24 -22.53 -29.36 -28.02
N ARG A 25 -23.08 -30.06 -27.03
CA ARG A 25 -23.18 -31.53 -27.06
C ARG A 25 -24.09 -32.07 -28.16
N ALA A 26 -25.15 -31.34 -28.53
CA ALA A 26 -26.04 -31.75 -29.61
C ALA A 26 -25.34 -31.62 -30.98
N VAL A 27 -24.60 -30.52 -31.19
CA VAL A 27 -23.83 -30.31 -32.42
C VAL A 27 -22.70 -31.34 -32.54
N ALA A 28 -21.99 -31.63 -31.46
CA ALA A 28 -20.94 -32.65 -31.43
C ALA A 28 -21.49 -34.05 -31.76
N ALA A 29 -22.63 -34.43 -31.17
CA ALA A 29 -23.26 -35.73 -31.40
C ALA A 29 -23.70 -35.92 -32.87
N VAL A 30 -24.21 -34.88 -33.53
CA VAL A 30 -24.57 -34.92 -34.96
C VAL A 30 -23.36 -35.19 -35.85
N ALA A 31 -22.18 -34.71 -35.46
CA ALA A 31 -20.92 -34.97 -36.16
C ALA A 31 -20.24 -36.30 -35.74
N GLY A 32 -20.86 -37.07 -34.84
CA GLY A 32 -20.27 -38.29 -34.28
C GLY A 32 -18.95 -38.04 -33.55
N ALA A 33 -18.81 -36.87 -32.92
CA ALA A 33 -17.59 -36.44 -32.24
C ALA A 33 -17.81 -36.33 -30.73
N ASP A 34 -16.82 -36.70 -29.93
CA ASP A 34 -16.87 -36.62 -28.46
C ASP A 34 -16.06 -35.41 -27.96
N PRO A 35 -16.72 -34.40 -27.38
CA PRO A 35 -16.03 -33.23 -26.84
C PRO A 35 -15.06 -33.56 -25.71
N GLU A 36 -13.82 -33.04 -25.80
CA GLU A 36 -12.86 -33.05 -24.70
C GLU A 36 -13.24 -32.01 -23.63
N HIS A 37 -13.58 -30.79 -24.07
CA HIS A 37 -14.10 -29.73 -23.21
C HIS A 37 -15.34 -29.11 -23.84
N VAL A 38 -16.32 -28.75 -23.02
CA VAL A 38 -17.49 -27.96 -23.43
C VAL A 38 -17.42 -26.62 -22.72
N TYR A 39 -17.66 -25.55 -23.47
CA TYR A 39 -17.64 -24.17 -23.01
C TYR A 39 -19.04 -23.59 -23.17
N ASP A 40 -19.55 -22.97 -22.11
CA ASP A 40 -20.91 -22.41 -22.08
C ASP A 40 -20.94 -20.94 -21.64
N ASP A 41 -19.89 -20.45 -20.99
CA ASP A 41 -19.91 -19.19 -20.23
C ASP A 41 -18.98 -18.10 -20.81
N VAL A 42 -17.80 -18.47 -21.34
CA VAL A 42 -16.88 -17.52 -22.03
C VAL A 42 -16.92 -17.63 -23.54
N ILE A 43 -17.25 -18.78 -24.12
CA ILE A 43 -17.63 -18.95 -25.53
C ILE A 43 -18.67 -20.07 -25.57
N ASN A 44 -19.55 -20.09 -26.57
CA ASN A 44 -20.44 -21.23 -26.80
C ASN A 44 -19.72 -22.21 -27.74
N GLY A 45 -19.30 -23.38 -27.23
CA GLY A 45 -18.51 -24.27 -28.07
C GLY A 45 -17.92 -25.48 -27.36
N PHE A 46 -16.97 -26.14 -28.03
CA PHE A 46 -16.27 -27.28 -27.48
C PHE A 46 -14.92 -27.52 -28.16
N SER A 47 -13.98 -28.16 -27.46
CA SER A 47 -12.78 -28.75 -28.06
C SER A 47 -12.99 -30.22 -28.37
N VAL A 48 -12.37 -30.70 -29.44
CA VAL A 48 -12.58 -32.07 -29.94
C VAL A 48 -11.47 -32.53 -30.87
N SER A 49 -11.22 -33.84 -30.89
CA SER A 49 -10.40 -34.49 -31.93
C SER A 49 -11.27 -34.93 -33.10
N LEU A 50 -10.89 -34.56 -34.33
CA LEU A 50 -11.69 -34.78 -35.54
C LEU A 50 -10.87 -35.47 -36.63
N THR A 51 -11.51 -36.43 -37.30
CA THR A 51 -11.07 -36.90 -38.63
C THR A 51 -11.41 -35.85 -39.70
N ALA A 52 -10.75 -35.93 -40.87
CA ALA A 52 -11.02 -35.00 -41.97
C ALA A 52 -12.51 -34.94 -42.40
N PRO A 53 -13.26 -36.05 -42.50
CA PRO A 53 -14.70 -36.01 -42.78
C PRO A 53 -15.52 -35.30 -41.69
N GLN A 54 -15.20 -35.53 -40.41
CA GLN A 54 -15.91 -34.88 -39.30
C GLN A 54 -15.64 -33.38 -39.26
N LEU A 55 -14.39 -32.95 -39.52
CA LEU A 55 -14.04 -31.55 -39.65
C LEU A 55 -14.81 -30.88 -40.80
N ALA A 56 -14.90 -31.53 -41.96
CA ALA A 56 -15.68 -31.02 -43.08
C ALA A 56 -17.17 -30.88 -42.74
N ALA A 57 -17.75 -31.87 -42.05
CA ALA A 57 -19.14 -31.84 -41.60
C ALA A 57 -19.40 -30.68 -40.62
N LEU A 58 -18.54 -30.49 -39.61
CA LEU A 58 -18.69 -29.42 -38.63
C LEU A 58 -18.53 -28.03 -39.25
N ARG A 59 -17.61 -27.85 -40.20
CA ARG A 59 -17.45 -26.55 -40.92
C ARG A 59 -18.69 -26.17 -41.74
N MET A 60 -19.50 -27.13 -42.16
CA MET A 60 -20.75 -26.90 -42.90
C MET A 60 -21.99 -26.86 -41.99
N HIS A 61 -21.85 -27.14 -40.69
CA HIS A 61 -23.00 -27.26 -39.80
C HIS A 61 -23.65 -25.87 -39.55
N PRO A 62 -24.98 -25.72 -39.67
CA PRO A 62 -25.65 -24.41 -39.62
C PRO A 62 -25.56 -23.68 -38.27
N HIS A 63 -25.19 -24.40 -37.21
CA HIS A 63 -24.97 -23.83 -35.88
C HIS A 63 -23.49 -23.58 -35.53
N VAL A 64 -22.55 -23.97 -36.38
CA VAL A 64 -21.12 -23.68 -36.20
C VAL A 64 -20.81 -22.31 -36.78
N GLU A 65 -20.21 -21.44 -35.98
CA GLU A 65 -19.75 -20.12 -36.41
C GLU A 65 -18.39 -20.23 -37.11
N TYR A 66 -17.43 -20.88 -36.46
CA TYR A 66 -16.13 -21.22 -37.04
C TYR A 66 -15.50 -22.41 -36.33
N VAL A 67 -14.50 -23.01 -36.98
CA VAL A 67 -13.64 -24.06 -36.40
C VAL A 67 -12.20 -23.58 -36.50
N GLU A 68 -11.52 -23.55 -35.36
CA GLU A 68 -10.12 -23.16 -35.23
C GLU A 68 -9.27 -24.38 -34.86
N GLU A 69 -8.08 -24.52 -35.43
CA GLU A 69 -7.14 -25.57 -35.02
C GLU A 69 -6.63 -25.26 -33.61
N ASN A 70 -6.61 -26.27 -32.74
CA ASN A 70 -6.06 -26.13 -31.40
C ASN A 70 -4.54 -25.97 -31.48
N GLN A 71 -3.94 -25.24 -30.55
CA GLN A 71 -2.52 -24.90 -30.63
C GLN A 71 -1.82 -25.18 -29.31
N VAL A 72 -0.52 -25.45 -29.40
CA VAL A 72 0.37 -25.50 -28.23
C VAL A 72 0.63 -24.09 -27.72
N ILE A 73 0.44 -23.90 -26.43
CA ILE A 73 0.74 -22.68 -25.69
C ILE A 73 1.84 -23.00 -24.67
N GLU A 74 2.76 -22.06 -24.47
CA GLU A 74 3.85 -22.22 -23.52
C GLU A 74 3.96 -21.03 -22.57
N GLU A 75 4.57 -21.27 -21.42
CA GLU A 75 5.22 -20.20 -20.67
C GLU A 75 6.42 -19.67 -21.48
N SER A 76 6.88 -18.44 -21.20
CA SER A 76 7.92 -17.81 -22.03
C SER A 76 9.08 -17.22 -21.23
N ALA A 77 9.11 -17.42 -19.92
CA ALA A 77 10.07 -16.79 -19.03
C ALA A 77 11.37 -17.60 -18.89
N LEU A 78 12.48 -16.87 -18.78
CA LEU A 78 13.79 -17.44 -18.51
C LEU A 78 14.08 -17.37 -17.02
N SER A 79 14.27 -18.51 -16.36
CA SER A 79 14.82 -18.56 -15.01
C SER A 79 16.35 -18.57 -15.04
N THR A 80 16.99 -17.89 -14.09
CA THR A 80 18.44 -18.02 -13.88
C THR A 80 18.71 -18.61 -12.50
N GLY A 81 19.65 -19.55 -12.41
CA GLY A 81 19.91 -20.37 -11.21
C GLY A 81 20.71 -19.69 -10.09
N TYR A 82 20.81 -18.36 -10.07
CA TYR A 82 21.57 -17.66 -9.04
C TYR A 82 20.76 -17.55 -7.74
N ALA A 83 21.28 -18.14 -6.66
CA ALA A 83 20.77 -17.95 -5.30
C ALA A 83 21.43 -16.70 -4.68
N ALA A 84 20.63 -15.72 -4.27
CA ALA A 84 21.09 -14.60 -3.46
C ALA A 84 20.82 -14.86 -1.97
N GLY A 85 21.70 -14.32 -1.12
CA GLY A 85 21.84 -14.63 0.30
C GLY A 85 20.70 -14.19 1.22
N SER A 86 20.82 -14.63 2.47
CA SER A 86 19.86 -14.52 3.59
C SER A 86 19.08 -13.19 3.67
N PHE A 87 17.75 -13.29 3.71
CA PHE A 87 16.84 -12.16 3.89
C PHE A 87 16.93 -11.61 5.32
N VAL A 88 17.16 -10.30 5.45
CA VAL A 88 16.98 -9.59 6.72
C VAL A 88 15.50 -9.24 6.87
N SER A 89 14.89 -9.76 7.93
CA SER A 89 13.53 -9.46 8.37
C SER A 89 13.24 -7.95 8.38
N THR A 90 12.06 -7.60 7.88
CA THR A 90 11.45 -6.26 7.85
C THR A 90 11.81 -5.41 9.07
N LYS A 91 12.60 -4.36 8.86
CA LYS A 91 12.75 -3.23 9.78
C LYS A 91 12.25 -1.98 9.06
N LEU A 92 11.23 -1.35 9.63
CA LEU A 92 10.68 -0.07 9.17
C LEU A 92 11.82 0.97 9.14
N VAL A 93 12.19 1.50 7.98
CA VAL A 93 13.00 2.72 7.87
C VAL A 93 12.33 3.62 6.84
N THR A 94 11.69 4.67 7.32
CA THR A 94 11.24 5.80 6.51
C THR A 94 12.10 6.99 6.94
N SER A 95 12.90 7.58 6.05
CA SER A 95 13.10 9.01 6.21
C SER A 95 13.31 9.75 4.88
N SER A 96 12.44 10.71 4.59
CA SER A 96 12.65 11.77 3.58
C SER A 96 13.63 12.86 4.06
N LEU A 97 14.14 12.70 5.28
CA LEU A 97 15.06 13.57 5.98
C LEU A 97 16.46 13.55 5.38
N SER A 98 16.91 14.71 4.91
CA SER A 98 18.30 14.99 4.56
C SER A 98 18.81 16.21 5.34
N ILE A 99 20.11 16.20 5.66
CA ILE A 99 20.80 17.32 6.31
C ILE A 99 21.87 17.84 5.37
N SER A 100 21.92 19.17 5.21
CA SER A 100 22.85 19.85 4.32
C SER A 100 23.40 21.12 4.97
N LYS A 101 24.40 21.75 4.35
CA LYS A 101 24.97 23.04 4.80
C LYS A 101 25.39 23.06 6.27
N VAL A 102 26.03 21.98 6.73
CA VAL A 102 26.55 21.92 8.10
C VAL A 102 27.73 22.88 8.23
N SER A 103 27.70 23.78 9.22
CA SER A 103 28.79 24.71 9.53
C SER A 103 28.92 24.93 11.03
N THR A 104 30.14 25.14 11.50
CA THR A 104 30.46 25.48 12.90
C THR A 104 31.15 26.83 12.97
N SER A 105 31.10 27.51 14.12
CA SER A 105 31.82 28.77 14.34
C SER A 105 33.35 28.61 14.39
N THR A 106 33.84 27.38 14.55
CA THR A 106 35.27 27.02 14.61
C THR A 106 35.83 26.63 13.24
N GLY A 107 34.98 26.28 12.27
CA GLY A 107 35.38 25.80 10.94
C GLY A 107 35.61 24.28 10.85
N GLU A 108 35.43 23.55 11.96
CA GLU A 108 35.54 22.09 11.99
C GLU A 108 34.48 21.40 11.11
N SER A 109 34.87 20.29 10.48
CA SER A 109 34.01 19.55 9.55
C SER A 109 33.22 18.44 10.24
N TYR A 110 31.90 18.48 10.11
CA TYR A 110 30.99 17.47 10.67
C TYR A 110 30.48 16.53 9.59
N ARG A 111 30.28 15.26 9.94
CA ARG A 111 29.81 14.24 8.99
C ARG A 111 28.36 13.87 9.26
N VAL A 112 27.53 13.93 8.22
CA VAL A 112 26.15 13.41 8.25
C VAL A 112 26.15 11.92 7.91
N VAL A 113 25.54 11.10 8.75
CA VAL A 113 25.49 9.64 8.61
C VAL A 113 24.01 9.18 8.65
N SER A 114 23.42 8.93 7.49
CA SER A 114 21.96 8.77 7.29
C SER A 114 21.33 7.43 7.73
N ASP A 115 22.12 6.52 8.31
CA ASP A 115 21.70 5.31 9.06
C ASP A 115 22.72 5.05 10.19
N GLY A 116 23.11 6.14 10.85
CA GLY A 116 24.38 6.25 11.56
C GLY A 116 24.32 5.94 13.03
N LEU A 117 23.24 6.28 13.73
CA LEU A 117 23.23 6.15 15.19
C LEU A 117 22.94 4.71 15.62
N LYS A 118 24.00 3.94 15.91
CA LYS A 118 23.89 2.57 16.42
C LYS A 118 25.10 2.21 17.26
N LYS A 119 24.95 1.14 18.06
CA LYS A 119 26.04 0.57 18.84
C LYS A 119 27.23 0.25 17.92
N GLY A 120 28.44 0.61 18.35
CA GLY A 120 29.69 0.41 17.61
C GLY A 120 30.04 1.54 16.63
N VAL A 121 29.16 2.50 16.38
CA VAL A 121 29.50 3.66 15.54
C VAL A 121 30.29 4.69 16.33
N ARG A 122 31.28 5.31 15.68
CA ARG A 122 32.11 6.36 16.26
C ARG A 122 31.29 7.60 16.63
N GLN A 123 31.47 8.09 17.85
CA GLN A 123 30.82 9.29 18.38
C GLN A 123 31.44 10.58 17.81
N PHE A 124 32.74 10.60 17.54
CA PHE A 124 33.38 11.81 17.04
C PHE A 124 34.15 11.54 15.76
N SER A 125 34.23 12.55 14.89
CA SER A 125 34.98 12.47 13.63
C SER A 125 36.49 12.36 13.89
N ASP A 126 36.96 12.93 15.00
CA ASP A 126 38.36 13.09 15.40
C ASP A 126 38.78 12.20 16.59
N ARG A 127 37.88 11.34 17.12
CA ARG A 127 38.19 10.35 18.18
C ARG A 127 37.62 8.96 17.89
N SER A 128 38.26 7.91 18.41
CA SER A 128 37.90 6.50 18.22
C SER A 128 36.71 6.02 19.07
N PHE A 129 36.16 6.87 19.95
CA PHE A 129 35.09 6.51 20.88
C PHE A 129 33.85 6.04 20.16
N THR A 130 33.20 4.99 20.66
CA THR A 130 32.02 4.38 20.01
C THR A 130 30.83 4.32 20.94
N PHE A 131 29.62 4.32 20.38
CA PHE A 131 28.40 4.10 21.15
C PHE A 131 28.31 2.67 21.67
N THR A 132 28.15 2.49 22.98
CA THR A 132 27.94 1.17 23.61
C THR A 132 26.47 0.85 23.81
N SER A 133 25.61 1.87 23.90
CA SER A 133 24.16 1.74 24.05
C SER A 133 23.45 2.91 23.36
N VAL A 134 22.49 2.60 22.50
CA VAL A 134 21.61 3.57 21.81
C VAL A 134 20.15 3.18 22.09
N PRO A 135 19.27 4.11 22.50
CA PRO A 135 17.85 3.82 22.65
C PRO A 135 17.25 3.26 21.37
N SER A 136 16.37 2.27 21.49
CA SER A 136 15.70 1.64 20.33
C SER A 136 14.99 2.65 19.44
N ALA A 137 14.41 3.70 20.03
CA ALA A 137 13.73 4.79 19.34
C ALA A 137 14.64 5.63 18.40
N LEU A 138 15.96 5.58 18.58
CA LEU A 138 16.93 6.34 17.78
C LEU A 138 17.88 5.44 16.99
N ASN A 139 17.69 4.12 17.02
CA ASN A 139 18.59 3.17 16.37
C ASN A 139 18.45 3.20 14.83
N GLY A 140 19.47 3.74 14.16
CA GLY A 140 19.48 4.02 12.73
C GLY A 140 19.09 5.46 12.37
N ALA A 141 18.92 6.35 13.36
CA ALA A 141 18.65 7.76 13.10
C ALA A 141 19.79 8.42 12.31
N THR A 142 19.46 9.46 11.53
CA THR A 142 20.46 10.31 10.87
C THR A 142 21.30 10.97 11.95
N TYR A 143 22.61 10.78 11.88
CA TYR A 143 23.54 11.18 12.91
C TYR A 143 24.52 12.24 12.39
N LEU A 144 24.62 13.37 13.08
CA LEU A 144 25.71 14.33 12.89
C LEU A 144 26.85 13.93 13.81
N GLN A 145 27.85 13.30 13.21
CA GLN A 145 29.11 12.99 13.87
C GLN A 145 29.89 14.29 14.06
N THR A 146 29.97 14.74 15.31
CA THR A 146 30.60 16.01 15.72
C THR A 146 32.11 15.83 15.86
N SER A 147 32.86 16.94 15.85
CA SER A 147 34.28 16.94 16.23
C SER A 147 34.38 17.07 17.75
N ASN A 148 35.15 16.24 18.43
CA ASN A 148 35.36 16.36 19.87
C ASN A 148 36.17 17.61 20.22
N ASP A 149 37.09 18.04 19.36
CA ASP A 149 37.94 19.21 19.60
C ASP A 149 37.15 20.54 19.63
N ASP A 150 35.94 20.56 19.09
CA ASP A 150 35.00 21.67 19.23
C ASP A 150 34.53 21.92 20.67
N LYS A 151 34.84 21.02 21.61
CA LYS A 151 34.61 21.27 23.05
C LYS A 151 35.36 22.49 23.56
N ASN A 152 36.30 23.00 22.78
CA ASN A 152 37.11 24.19 23.06
C ASN A 152 36.53 25.48 22.45
N ALA A 153 35.39 25.41 21.75
CA ALA A 153 34.69 26.58 21.25
C ALA A 153 34.21 27.50 22.40
N ALA A 154 33.87 28.76 22.07
CA ALA A 154 33.38 29.74 23.05
C ALA A 154 32.21 29.17 23.87
N VAL A 155 32.44 28.96 25.17
CA VAL A 155 31.54 28.22 26.08
C VAL A 155 30.17 28.90 26.18
N GLY A 156 29.09 28.15 26.01
CA GLY A 156 27.72 28.64 26.16
C GLY A 156 27.19 29.58 25.07
N SER A 157 27.87 29.72 23.93
CA SER A 157 27.38 30.45 22.76
C SER A 157 26.06 29.86 22.24
N SER A 158 25.09 30.67 21.81
CA SER A 158 23.81 30.22 21.24
C SER A 158 23.86 29.96 19.73
N SER A 159 24.98 30.27 19.07
CA SER A 159 25.13 30.18 17.61
C SER A 159 26.48 29.55 17.25
N PHE A 160 26.61 28.26 17.54
CA PHE A 160 27.83 27.49 17.34
C PHE A 160 27.73 26.58 16.11
N LEU A 161 26.70 25.73 16.03
CA LEU A 161 26.48 24.77 14.95
C LEU A 161 25.23 25.14 14.16
N SER A 162 25.32 25.17 12.83
CA SER A 162 24.20 25.40 11.93
C SER A 162 24.10 24.28 10.89
N PHE A 163 22.89 23.87 10.54
CA PHE A 163 22.63 22.93 9.44
C PHE A 163 21.21 23.09 8.90
N ARG A 164 20.95 22.62 7.68
CA ARG A 164 19.65 22.72 7.02
C ARG A 164 18.95 21.38 6.90
N LEU A 165 17.71 21.32 7.36
CA LEU A 165 16.79 20.20 7.24
C LEU A 165 15.96 20.29 5.95
N SER A 166 15.74 19.17 5.25
CA SER A 166 14.84 19.12 4.09
C SER A 166 13.35 18.97 4.44
N THR A 167 13.04 18.50 5.65
CA THR A 167 11.68 18.26 6.16
C THR A 167 11.64 18.60 7.65
N ASP A 168 10.45 18.67 8.23
CA ASP A 168 10.28 18.84 9.67
C ASP A 168 10.92 17.66 10.41
N ALA A 169 11.70 17.95 11.45
CA ALA A 169 12.48 16.93 12.14
C ALA A 169 12.52 17.15 13.65
N VAL A 170 12.58 16.06 14.39
CA VAL A 170 12.94 16.10 15.81
C VAL A 170 14.46 16.00 15.90
N VAL A 171 15.08 17.06 16.41
CA VAL A 171 16.52 17.12 16.67
C VAL A 171 16.74 16.73 18.13
N TYR A 172 17.54 15.68 18.33
CA TYR A 172 18.02 15.21 19.61
C TYR A 172 19.47 15.67 19.84
N VAL A 173 19.73 16.24 21.01
CA VAL A 173 21.05 16.62 21.51
C VAL A 173 21.39 15.70 22.68
N ALA A 174 22.43 14.89 22.53
CA ALA A 174 22.98 14.05 23.59
C ALA A 174 24.03 14.87 24.38
N HIS A 175 23.62 15.39 25.52
CA HIS A 175 24.46 16.23 26.40
C HIS A 175 25.14 15.37 27.47
N ASP A 176 26.44 15.59 27.69
CA ASP A 176 27.24 14.82 28.66
C ASP A 176 26.78 15.10 30.09
N ASP A 177 26.44 14.04 30.83
CA ASP A 177 25.89 14.13 32.18
C ASP A 177 26.87 14.76 33.20
N ARG A 178 28.17 14.86 32.87
CA ARG A 178 29.19 15.52 33.71
C ARG A 178 29.16 17.05 33.61
N LEU A 179 28.65 17.58 32.51
CA LEU A 179 28.68 19.01 32.22
C LEU A 179 27.39 19.68 32.67
N SER A 180 27.49 20.93 33.15
CA SER A 180 26.31 21.74 33.40
C SER A 180 25.52 21.96 32.11
N ARG A 181 24.19 22.01 32.21
CA ARG A 181 23.33 22.19 31.04
C ARG A 181 23.46 23.64 30.52
N PRO A 182 23.81 23.86 29.23
CA PRO A 182 23.83 25.21 28.67
C PRO A 182 22.42 25.81 28.59
N SER A 183 22.33 27.14 28.73
CA SER A 183 21.05 27.88 28.74
C SER A 183 20.23 27.69 27.45
N TRP A 184 20.88 27.64 26.27
CA TRP A 184 20.21 27.44 24.98
C TRP A 184 19.45 26.10 24.91
N LEU A 185 19.97 25.09 25.61
CA LEU A 185 19.34 23.77 25.67
C LEU A 185 18.07 23.82 26.50
N GLY A 186 17.82 24.86 27.29
CA GLY A 186 16.57 25.08 28.03
C GLY A 186 15.33 25.14 27.14
N SER A 187 15.48 25.46 25.85
CA SER A 187 14.38 25.40 24.87
C SER A 187 14.04 23.98 24.37
N PHE A 188 14.80 22.98 24.79
CA PHE A 188 14.59 21.57 24.48
C PHE A 188 13.93 20.85 25.65
N THR A 189 13.07 19.88 25.34
CA THR A 189 12.44 19.00 26.32
C THR A 189 13.36 17.84 26.63
N ASP A 190 13.53 17.49 27.91
CA ASP A 190 14.19 16.25 28.30
C ASP A 190 13.36 15.06 27.81
N SER A 191 13.98 14.14 27.07
CA SER A 191 13.27 12.98 26.53
C SER A 191 13.13 11.83 27.53
N GLY A 192 13.85 11.87 28.65
CA GLY A 192 13.99 10.75 29.59
C GLY A 192 14.88 9.61 29.06
N LEU A 193 15.50 9.78 27.88
CA LEU A 193 16.36 8.78 27.25
C LEU A 193 17.85 9.12 27.45
N LYS A 194 18.68 8.08 27.43
CA LYS A 194 20.15 8.21 27.52
C LYS A 194 20.86 7.40 26.43
N ILE A 195 22.01 7.90 25.99
CA ILE A 195 22.96 7.18 25.14
C ILE A 195 24.27 6.98 25.90
N ARG A 196 24.98 5.87 25.65
CA ARG A 196 26.26 5.56 26.30
C ARG A 196 27.35 5.32 25.28
N THR A 197 28.58 5.68 25.64
CA THR A 197 29.78 5.54 24.81
C THR A 197 30.90 4.87 25.60
N ASP A 198 31.84 4.26 24.88
CA ASP A 198 33.12 3.82 25.40
C ASP A 198 34.20 4.84 25.00
N GLU A 199 34.73 5.54 26.00
CA GLU A 199 35.81 6.51 25.87
C GLU A 199 37.05 5.94 26.57
N ASP A 200 37.83 5.17 25.81
CA ASP A 200 39.06 4.51 26.25
C ASP A 200 38.88 3.63 27.50
N GLY A 201 37.88 2.76 27.49
CA GLY A 201 37.56 1.83 28.58
C GLY A 201 36.65 2.44 29.65
N THR A 202 36.31 3.73 29.55
CA THR A 202 35.36 4.37 30.45
C THR A 202 34.01 4.54 29.79
N THR A 203 32.96 3.96 30.40
CA THR A 203 31.59 4.20 29.93
C THR A 203 31.13 5.60 30.32
N ARG A 204 30.79 6.43 29.33
CA ARG A 204 30.16 7.75 29.54
C ARG A 204 28.67 7.71 29.23
N SER A 205 27.93 8.60 29.87
CA SER A 205 26.46 8.70 29.79
C SER A 205 26.06 10.10 29.35
N TYR A 206 25.13 10.16 28.41
CA TYR A 206 24.62 11.40 27.84
C TYR A 206 23.09 11.41 27.86
N THR A 207 22.50 12.46 28.43
CA THR A 207 21.05 12.67 28.44
C THR A 207 20.59 13.29 27.13
N LEU A 208 19.50 12.75 26.56
CA LEU A 208 18.94 13.19 25.29
C LEU A 208 17.87 14.25 25.49
N PHE A 209 18.11 15.44 24.95
CA PHE A 209 17.16 16.54 24.89
C PHE A 209 16.62 16.69 23.47
N ARG A 210 15.31 16.89 23.31
CA ARG A 210 14.67 16.93 22.00
C ARG A 210 13.91 18.23 21.75
N LYS A 211 13.86 18.65 20.49
CA LYS A 211 13.02 19.75 20.01
C LYS A 211 12.64 19.50 18.55
N THR A 212 11.40 19.82 18.20
CA THR A 212 10.93 19.77 16.82
C THR A 212 11.32 21.05 16.10
N PHE A 213 11.88 20.91 14.90
CA PHE A 213 12.20 22.01 14.00
C PHE A 213 11.43 21.82 12.70
N ALA A 214 10.94 22.92 12.13
CA ALA A 214 10.43 22.93 10.77
C ALA A 214 11.57 22.73 9.76
N ALA A 215 11.23 22.31 8.55
CA ALA A 215 12.16 22.31 7.42
C ALA A 215 12.84 23.68 7.27
N GLY A 216 14.16 23.70 7.16
CA GLY A 216 14.92 24.96 7.19
C GLY A 216 16.18 24.88 8.03
N THR A 217 16.70 26.04 8.41
CA THR A 217 17.97 26.15 9.16
C THR A 217 17.73 25.90 10.64
N VAL A 218 18.53 25.00 11.21
CA VAL A 218 18.64 24.75 12.65
C VAL A 218 19.95 25.36 13.14
N THR A 219 19.90 26.04 14.28
CA THR A 219 21.09 26.57 14.96
C THR A 219 21.13 26.07 16.39
N LEU A 220 22.27 25.49 16.79
CA LEU A 220 22.55 24.96 18.11
C LEU A 220 23.72 25.72 18.74
N GLY A 221 23.72 25.81 20.07
CA GLY A 221 24.78 26.46 20.83
C GLY A 221 25.93 25.51 21.21
N SER A 222 27.02 26.06 21.74
CA SER A 222 28.17 25.27 22.20
C SER A 222 27.90 24.60 23.56
N ASN A 223 28.79 23.71 23.97
CA ASN A 223 28.71 23.02 25.27
C ASN A 223 29.12 23.94 26.45
N MET A 224 29.07 23.39 27.67
CA MET A 224 29.52 24.04 28.91
C MET A 224 30.81 23.40 29.46
N ARG A 225 31.85 23.30 28.62
CA ARG A 225 33.15 22.73 29.06
C ARG A 225 33.71 23.46 30.28
N THR A 226 34.35 22.71 31.19
CA THR A 226 35.21 23.26 32.26
C THR A 226 36.68 22.91 32.01
N SER A 227 37.58 23.43 32.85
CA SER A 227 39.02 23.08 32.78
C SER A 227 39.29 21.61 33.13
N GLN A 228 38.39 20.96 33.88
CA GLN A 228 38.54 19.58 34.37
C GLN A 228 37.77 18.56 33.52
N ASP A 229 36.63 18.95 32.93
CA ASP A 229 35.81 18.08 32.09
C ASP A 229 35.44 18.78 30.78
N GLY A 230 35.63 18.08 29.66
CA GLY A 230 35.25 18.56 28.34
C GLY A 230 34.86 17.43 27.40
N SER A 231 33.65 17.52 26.84
CA SER A 231 33.10 16.61 25.83
C SER A 231 32.19 17.38 24.89
N MET A 232 32.17 17.05 23.61
CA MET A 232 31.16 17.57 22.69
C MET A 232 29.87 16.77 22.75
N TYR A 233 28.75 17.46 22.58
CA TYR A 233 27.46 16.79 22.42
C TYR A 233 27.39 16.06 21.07
N SER A 234 26.52 15.06 21.00
CA SER A 234 26.19 14.36 19.77
C SER A 234 24.80 14.77 19.29
N VAL A 235 24.59 14.84 17.97
CA VAL A 235 23.31 15.26 17.39
C VAL A 235 22.71 14.13 16.56
N ALA A 236 21.51 13.72 16.92
CA ALA A 236 20.72 12.78 16.14
C ALA A 236 19.45 13.46 15.64
N VAL A 237 19.04 13.16 14.41
CA VAL A 237 17.90 13.78 13.76
C VAL A 237 17.01 12.67 13.23
N VAL A 238 15.74 12.75 13.61
CA VAL A 238 14.70 11.82 13.17
C VAL A 238 13.63 12.67 12.48
N GLU A 239 13.12 12.20 11.34
CA GLU A 239 12.00 12.86 10.69
C GLU A 239 10.87 13.02 11.71
N ALA A 240 10.30 14.23 11.80
CA ALA A 240 9.15 14.40 12.67
C ALA A 240 8.04 13.50 12.09
N PRO A 241 7.38 12.65 12.90
CA PRO A 241 6.14 12.05 12.44
C PRO A 241 5.28 13.21 11.93
N MET A 242 4.67 13.09 10.74
CA MET A 242 3.79 14.13 10.16
C MET A 242 2.84 14.59 11.27
N ASN A 243 3.22 15.68 11.93
CA ASN A 243 2.58 16.08 13.17
C ASN A 243 1.73 17.26 12.78
N ALA A 244 0.43 16.99 12.75
CA ALA A 244 -0.56 17.79 13.45
C ALA A 244 -0.13 19.23 13.58
N THR A 245 -0.26 19.95 12.47
CA THR A 245 -0.33 21.41 12.50
C THR A 245 -1.34 21.74 13.58
N THR A 246 -0.92 22.48 14.60
CA THR A 246 -1.82 23.07 15.59
C THR A 246 -2.64 24.12 14.82
N THR A 247 -3.64 23.65 14.09
CA THR A 247 -4.58 24.47 13.34
C THR A 247 -5.68 24.84 14.32
N SER A 248 -5.74 26.12 14.66
CA SER A 248 -6.99 26.71 15.15
C SER A 248 -8.05 26.40 14.09
N SER A 249 -8.97 25.50 14.40
CA SER A 249 -10.05 25.11 13.50
C SER A 249 -10.89 26.35 13.17
N THR A 250 -11.09 26.62 11.87
CA THR A 250 -12.02 27.63 11.36
C THR A 250 -13.43 27.06 11.16
N LEU A 251 -13.65 25.77 11.47
CA LEU A 251 -14.91 25.06 11.24
C LEU A 251 -16.05 25.58 12.13
N LEU A 252 -15.74 25.91 13.39
CA LEU A 252 -16.73 26.44 14.32
C LEU A 252 -16.17 27.56 15.20
N SER A 253 -16.97 28.60 15.41
CA SER A 253 -16.62 29.73 16.27
C SER A 253 -16.54 29.31 17.74
N ARG A 254 -15.95 30.15 18.61
CA ARG A 254 -16.11 29.99 20.07
C ARG A 254 -17.61 29.84 20.39
N ALA A 255 -17.95 28.84 21.19
CA ALA A 255 -19.33 28.61 21.60
C ALA A 255 -19.64 29.42 22.87
N VAL A 256 -20.85 29.95 22.96
CA VAL A 256 -21.30 30.81 24.06
C VAL A 256 -22.56 30.19 24.67
N THR A 257 -22.61 30.10 26.00
CA THR A 257 -23.77 29.62 26.73
C THR A 257 -24.74 30.76 27.05
N THR A 258 -25.98 30.43 27.43
CA THR A 258 -26.95 31.43 27.93
C THR A 258 -26.48 32.15 29.20
N THR A 259 -25.51 31.60 29.92
CA THR A 259 -24.87 32.25 31.08
C THR A 259 -23.68 33.14 30.70
N GLY A 260 -23.38 33.27 29.41
CA GLY A 260 -22.29 34.11 28.89
C GLY A 260 -20.91 33.47 28.95
N LYS A 261 -20.79 32.21 29.41
CA LYS A 261 -19.52 31.48 29.40
C LYS A 261 -19.16 31.04 27.99
N THR A 262 -17.86 31.03 27.70
CA THR A 262 -17.35 30.56 26.39
C THR A 262 -16.65 29.22 26.53
N TYR A 263 -16.93 28.29 25.61
CA TYR A 263 -16.26 26.99 25.58
C TYR A 263 -15.10 26.97 24.57
N PRO A 264 -13.93 26.39 24.93
CA PRO A 264 -12.84 26.17 24.00
C PRO A 264 -13.23 25.25 22.85
N VAL A 265 -12.76 25.59 21.65
CA VAL A 265 -12.84 24.77 20.44
C VAL A 265 -11.51 24.04 20.28
N VAL A 266 -11.53 22.73 20.10
CA VAL A 266 -10.33 21.92 19.93
C VAL A 266 -10.36 21.24 18.56
N GLY A 267 -9.61 21.79 17.60
CA GLY A 267 -9.68 21.47 16.17
C GLY A 267 -9.32 20.04 15.72
N ASP A 268 -8.39 19.40 16.46
CA ASP A 268 -7.90 18.01 16.25
C ASP A 268 -8.09 17.19 17.55
N GLY A 269 -9.20 17.48 18.24
CA GLY A 269 -9.28 17.42 19.69
C GLY A 269 -9.87 16.15 20.28
N LEU A 270 -10.82 15.52 19.59
CA LEU A 270 -11.51 14.38 20.17
C LEU A 270 -10.70 13.10 19.97
N LYS A 271 -9.96 12.68 20.98
CA LYS A 271 -9.17 11.44 20.96
C LYS A 271 -8.95 10.89 22.35
N LYS A 272 -8.62 9.61 22.41
CA LYS A 272 -8.29 8.93 23.67
C LYS A 272 -7.19 9.69 24.42
N GLY A 273 -7.40 9.90 25.72
CA GLY A 273 -6.48 10.61 26.61
C GLY A 273 -6.65 12.12 26.64
N VAL A 274 -7.45 12.72 25.75
CA VAL A 274 -7.75 14.17 25.81
C VAL A 274 -8.86 14.44 26.81
N ARG A 275 -8.80 15.62 27.46
CA ARG A 275 -9.75 16.04 28.50
C ARG A 275 -11.15 16.30 27.92
N GLN A 276 -12.17 15.68 28.48
CA GLN A 276 -13.57 15.90 28.09
C GLN A 276 -14.04 17.32 28.41
N PHE A 277 -13.77 17.78 29.63
CA PHE A 277 -14.17 19.12 30.10
C PHE A 277 -12.95 19.98 30.39
N TYR A 278 -13.05 21.29 30.16
CA TYR A 278 -11.91 22.20 30.36
C TYR A 278 -11.69 22.51 31.85
N ASP A 279 -12.70 22.27 32.69
CA ASP A 279 -12.74 22.46 34.14
C ASP A 279 -12.63 21.16 34.95
N ARG A 280 -12.50 19.98 34.31
CA ARG A 280 -12.25 18.68 34.97
C ARG A 280 -11.13 17.88 34.32
N SER A 281 -10.43 17.06 35.10
CA SER A 281 -9.34 16.19 34.64
C SER A 281 -9.80 14.95 33.86
N PHE A 282 -11.11 14.77 33.67
CA PHE A 282 -11.69 13.60 33.01
C PHE A 282 -11.22 13.49 31.58
N THR A 283 -10.77 12.30 31.17
CA THR A 283 -10.23 12.05 29.82
C THR A 283 -11.04 11.00 29.09
N PHE A 284 -11.07 11.08 27.77
CA PHE A 284 -11.69 10.04 26.95
C PHE A 284 -10.90 8.73 27.05
N LYS A 285 -11.52 7.65 27.51
CA LYS A 285 -10.97 6.28 27.47
C LYS A 285 -11.13 5.64 26.09
N SER A 286 -12.22 5.97 25.39
CA SER A 286 -12.45 5.54 24.00
C SER A 286 -13.25 6.58 23.23
N VAL A 287 -12.84 6.82 21.99
CA VAL A 287 -13.54 7.65 21.00
C VAL A 287 -13.74 6.80 19.75
N PRO A 288 -14.94 6.76 19.14
CA PRO A 288 -15.16 6.06 17.88
C PRO A 288 -14.20 6.56 16.80
N SER A 289 -13.73 5.66 15.94
CA SER A 289 -12.83 6.01 14.82
C SER A 289 -13.40 7.11 13.93
N ALA A 290 -14.72 7.13 13.74
CA ALA A 290 -15.45 8.13 12.96
C ALA A 290 -15.35 9.57 13.52
N LEU A 291 -14.98 9.73 14.80
CA LEU A 291 -14.84 11.04 15.45
C LEU A 291 -13.41 11.29 15.97
N ASN A 292 -12.45 10.40 15.69
CA ASN A 292 -11.09 10.56 16.16
C ASN A 292 -10.40 11.73 15.43
N GLY A 293 -9.95 12.74 16.20
CA GLY A 293 -9.42 13.99 15.67
C GLY A 293 -10.50 15.00 15.26
N ALA A 294 -11.80 14.71 15.49
CA ALA A 294 -12.85 15.67 15.19
C ALA A 294 -12.68 16.97 16.00
N THR A 295 -13.11 18.09 15.42
CA THR A 295 -13.21 19.34 16.17
C THR A 295 -14.28 19.15 17.25
N TYR A 296 -13.97 19.41 18.53
CA TYR A 296 -14.97 19.31 19.61
C TYR A 296 -14.97 20.54 20.50
N LEU A 297 -16.13 20.81 21.10
CA LEU A 297 -16.30 21.80 22.15
C LEU A 297 -16.00 21.14 23.48
N GLN A 298 -14.96 21.64 24.14
CA GLN A 298 -14.66 21.23 25.50
C GLN A 298 -15.62 21.99 26.42
N THR A 299 -16.71 21.35 26.83
CA THR A 299 -17.73 21.99 27.67
C THR A 299 -17.26 22.14 29.12
N SER A 300 -17.98 22.94 29.91
CA SER A 300 -17.78 23.03 31.37
C SER A 300 -18.64 21.96 32.04
N ASN A 301 -18.05 21.10 32.86
CA ASN A 301 -18.83 20.20 33.71
C ASN A 301 -19.61 20.97 34.79
N ASP A 302 -19.09 22.12 35.24
CA ASP A 302 -19.76 22.97 36.23
C ASP A 302 -21.04 23.63 35.72
N ASP A 303 -21.24 23.69 34.40
CA ASP A 303 -22.46 24.24 33.80
C ASP A 303 -23.64 23.27 33.74
N LYS A 304 -23.50 22.06 34.28
CA LYS A 304 -24.58 21.07 34.39
C LYS A 304 -25.84 21.57 35.11
N ASP A 305 -25.71 22.64 35.89
CA ASP A 305 -26.80 23.25 36.68
C ASP A 305 -27.38 24.52 36.05
N ALA A 306 -26.79 25.02 34.98
CA ALA A 306 -27.08 26.37 34.48
C ALA A 306 -28.47 26.52 33.86
N ALA A 307 -29.04 25.46 33.28
CA ALA A 307 -30.32 25.56 32.54
C ALA A 307 -31.02 24.20 32.30
N VAL A 308 -31.06 23.29 33.27
CA VAL A 308 -31.53 21.89 33.14
C VAL A 308 -32.76 21.73 32.23
N GLY A 309 -32.65 20.88 31.20
CA GLY A 309 -33.71 20.63 30.21
C GLY A 309 -34.02 21.76 29.21
N SER A 310 -33.28 22.87 29.21
CA SER A 310 -33.49 23.98 28.26
C SER A 310 -33.28 23.53 26.81
N SER A 311 -34.04 24.09 25.86
CA SER A 311 -33.84 23.88 24.42
C SER A 311 -32.84 24.86 23.78
N SER A 312 -32.39 25.87 24.54
CA SER A 312 -31.47 26.91 24.06
C SER A 312 -30.49 27.24 25.17
N PHE A 313 -29.38 26.51 25.21
CA PHE A 313 -28.35 26.65 26.23
C PHE A 313 -27.00 27.05 25.63
N LEU A 314 -26.60 26.44 24.51
CA LEU A 314 -25.28 26.63 23.89
C LEU A 314 -25.44 27.05 22.43
N SER A 315 -24.78 28.12 22.01
CA SER A 315 -24.79 28.60 20.63
C SER A 315 -23.39 28.76 20.06
N PHE A 316 -23.19 28.37 18.81
CA PHE A 316 -21.95 28.55 18.05
C PHE A 316 -22.26 28.70 16.55
N ARG A 317 -21.28 29.16 15.75
CA ARG A 317 -21.44 29.32 14.31
C ARG A 317 -20.56 28.34 13.56
N LEU A 318 -21.14 27.63 12.59
CA LEU A 318 -20.43 26.80 11.61
C LEU A 318 -20.04 27.65 10.40
N SER A 319 -18.82 27.47 9.89
CA SER A 319 -18.35 28.14 8.67
C SER A 319 -18.77 27.44 7.38
N THR A 320 -19.19 26.18 7.47
CA THR A 320 -19.60 25.29 6.37
C THR A 320 -20.67 24.31 6.90
N ASP A 321 -21.30 23.55 6.01
CA ASP A 321 -22.23 22.50 6.40
C ASP A 321 -21.48 21.41 7.21
N ALA A 322 -22.07 20.95 8.30
CA ALA A 322 -21.41 20.00 9.19
C ALA A 322 -22.39 19.07 9.91
N VAL A 323 -21.92 17.86 10.21
CA VAL A 323 -22.58 16.94 11.14
C VAL A 323 -22.16 17.29 12.56
N VAL A 324 -23.12 17.64 13.39
CA VAL A 324 -22.93 17.90 14.82
C VAL A 324 -23.33 16.65 15.60
N TYR A 325 -22.38 16.12 16.36
CA TYR A 325 -22.55 15.01 17.30
C TYR A 325 -22.65 15.53 18.73
N VAL A 326 -23.61 15.00 19.49
CA VAL A 326 -23.82 15.26 20.91
C VAL A 326 -23.64 13.95 21.66
N ALA A 327 -22.64 13.89 22.54
CA ALA A 327 -22.41 12.76 23.44
C ALA A 327 -23.23 12.98 24.72
N HIS A 328 -24.34 12.24 24.84
CA HIS A 328 -25.28 12.31 25.95
C HIS A 328 -24.93 11.25 27.00
N ASP A 329 -24.91 11.64 28.27
CA ASP A 329 -24.60 10.73 29.39
C ASP A 329 -25.74 9.70 29.58
N ASP A 330 -25.41 8.42 29.47
CA ASP A 330 -26.40 7.33 29.46
C ASP A 330 -27.11 7.16 30.82
N ARG A 331 -26.60 7.77 31.90
CA ARG A 331 -27.26 7.78 33.22
C ARG A 331 -28.46 8.71 33.28
N LEU A 332 -28.54 9.67 32.35
CA LEU A 332 -29.49 10.77 32.40
C LEU A 332 -30.62 10.53 31.40
N SER A 333 -31.84 10.89 31.78
CA SER A 333 -32.98 10.87 30.86
C SER A 333 -32.69 11.76 29.65
N ARG A 334 -32.98 11.28 28.44
CA ARG A 334 -32.76 12.04 27.20
C ARG A 334 -33.61 13.34 27.20
N PRO A 335 -33.01 14.53 27.01
CA PRO A 335 -33.77 15.77 26.92
C PRO A 335 -34.57 15.85 25.61
N SER A 336 -35.71 16.54 25.63
CA SER A 336 -36.65 16.62 24.49
C SER A 336 -36.03 17.23 23.23
N TRP A 337 -35.17 18.24 23.34
CA TRP A 337 -34.51 18.90 22.21
C TRP A 337 -33.61 17.93 21.41
N LEU A 338 -33.03 16.93 22.09
CA LEU A 338 -32.21 15.91 21.46
C LEU A 338 -33.04 14.94 20.63
N GLY A 339 -34.37 14.92 20.78
CA GLY A 339 -35.29 14.14 19.93
C GLY A 339 -35.21 14.52 18.44
N SER A 340 -34.70 15.70 18.10
CA SER A 340 -34.45 16.10 16.72
C SER A 340 -33.15 15.57 16.10
N PHE A 341 -32.35 14.82 16.88
CA PHE A 341 -31.11 14.19 16.46
C PHE A 341 -31.31 12.69 16.27
N THR A 342 -30.64 12.12 15.27
CA THR A 342 -30.62 10.68 14.99
C THR A 342 -29.61 10.00 15.92
N ASP A 343 -30.00 8.90 16.55
CA ASP A 343 -29.05 8.04 17.27
C ASP A 343 -28.05 7.43 16.28
N SER A 344 -26.75 7.59 16.54
CA SER A 344 -25.71 7.07 15.65
C SER A 344 -25.33 5.62 15.92
N GLY A 345 -25.75 5.05 17.06
CA GLY A 345 -25.30 3.74 17.55
C GLY A 345 -23.83 3.73 18.01
N LEU A 346 -23.18 4.89 18.08
CA LEU A 346 -21.80 5.05 18.55
C LEU A 346 -21.76 5.53 20.01
N GLU A 347 -20.67 5.23 20.70
CA GLU A 347 -20.48 5.53 22.13
C GLU A 347 -19.08 6.11 22.39
N ILE A 348 -19.00 7.10 23.28
CA ILE A 348 -17.75 7.57 23.88
C ILE A 348 -17.67 7.09 25.32
N ARG A 349 -16.47 6.70 25.77
CA ARG A 349 -16.22 6.39 27.18
C ARG A 349 -15.21 7.33 27.78
N THR A 350 -15.44 7.75 29.03
CA THR A 350 -14.60 8.69 29.76
C THR A 350 -14.16 8.12 31.10
N ASP A 351 -13.05 8.63 31.63
CA ASP A 351 -12.57 8.36 32.97
C ASP A 351 -13.03 9.48 33.91
N GLU A 352 -14.06 9.21 34.71
CA GLU A 352 -14.58 10.14 35.70
C GLU A 352 -14.26 9.60 37.10
N ASP A 353 -13.24 10.18 37.73
CA ASP A 353 -12.78 9.83 39.08
C ASP A 353 -12.53 8.33 39.29
N GLY A 354 -11.90 7.69 38.29
CA GLY A 354 -11.57 6.27 38.31
C GLY A 354 -12.73 5.34 37.90
N THR A 355 -13.89 5.89 37.58
CA THR A 355 -15.04 5.14 37.02
C THR A 355 -15.14 5.41 35.53
N THR A 356 -15.29 4.35 34.73
CA THR A 356 -15.58 4.50 33.30
C THR A 356 -17.05 4.86 33.10
N ARG A 357 -17.33 5.97 32.42
CA ARG A 357 -18.69 6.42 32.08
C ARG A 357 -18.93 6.35 30.58
N SER A 358 -20.18 6.10 30.20
CA SER A 358 -20.62 5.87 28.83
C SER A 358 -21.53 7.00 28.35
N TYR A 359 -21.31 7.42 27.11
CA TYR A 359 -22.05 8.50 26.47
C TYR A 359 -22.48 8.08 25.06
N SER A 360 -23.78 7.93 24.84
CA SER A 360 -24.36 7.66 23.52
C SER A 360 -24.29 8.90 22.62
N LEU A 361 -23.92 8.70 21.35
CA LEU A 361 -23.76 9.76 20.37
C LEU A 361 -25.00 9.95 19.50
N PHE A 362 -25.54 11.16 19.50
CA PHE A 362 -26.64 11.59 18.66
C PHE A 362 -26.15 12.61 17.63
N ARG A 363 -26.56 12.46 16.36
CA ARG A 363 -26.06 13.28 15.25
C ARG A 363 -27.16 14.01 14.51
N LYS A 364 -26.84 15.19 13.98
CA LYS A 364 -27.70 15.95 13.07
C LYS A 364 -26.84 16.80 12.14
N THR A 365 -27.22 16.87 10.86
CA THR A 365 -26.57 17.77 9.90
C THR A 365 -27.15 19.17 10.04
N PHE A 366 -26.27 20.17 10.10
CA PHE A 366 -26.60 21.58 10.10
C PHE A 366 -25.96 22.25 8.89
N ALA A 367 -26.68 23.17 8.27
CA ALA A 367 -26.11 24.06 7.27
C ALA A 367 -25.14 25.05 7.94
N ALA A 368 -24.23 25.63 7.15
CA ALA A 368 -23.38 26.74 7.58
C ALA A 368 -24.21 27.86 8.21
N GLY A 369 -23.81 28.35 9.39
CA GLY A 369 -24.60 29.31 10.16
C GLY A 369 -24.67 29.00 11.65
N THR A 370 -25.63 29.62 12.34
CA THR A 370 -25.77 29.51 13.79
C THR A 370 -26.43 28.18 14.18
N VAL A 371 -25.77 27.43 15.06
CA VAL A 371 -26.30 26.23 15.72
C VAL A 371 -26.62 26.58 17.16
N THR A 372 -27.79 26.14 17.64
CA THR A 372 -28.19 26.26 19.05
C THR A 372 -28.57 24.89 19.58
N LEU A 373 -27.99 24.51 20.72
CA LEU A 373 -28.22 23.25 21.42
C LEU A 373 -28.82 23.53 22.80
N GLY A 374 -29.63 22.60 23.30
CA GLY A 374 -30.21 22.65 24.63
C GLY A 374 -29.27 22.10 25.72
N SER A 375 -29.63 22.23 26.99
CA SER A 375 -28.83 21.68 28.10
C SER A 375 -29.10 20.18 28.31
N ASN A 376 -28.27 19.52 29.12
CA ASN A 376 -28.58 18.16 29.57
C ASN A 376 -29.73 18.16 30.62
N MET A 377 -30.28 16.97 30.87
CA MET A 377 -31.07 16.68 32.07
C MET A 377 -30.13 16.42 33.26
N ARG A 378 -30.65 16.43 34.49
CA ARG A 378 -29.88 16.14 35.71
C ARG A 378 -30.77 15.38 36.70
N THR A 379 -30.16 14.53 37.53
CA THR A 379 -30.79 13.96 38.74
C THR A 379 -30.15 14.52 40.02
N SER A 380 -30.72 14.19 41.18
CA SER A 380 -30.14 14.57 42.48
C SER A 380 -28.77 13.94 42.75
N GLN A 381 -28.46 12.80 42.12
CA GLN A 381 -27.23 12.02 42.34
C GLN A 381 -26.21 12.15 41.19
N ASP A 382 -26.68 12.37 39.96
CA ASP A 382 -25.82 12.44 38.77
C ASP A 382 -26.09 13.72 37.96
N GLY A 383 -25.03 14.32 37.44
CA GLY A 383 -25.13 15.45 36.51
C GLY A 383 -23.83 15.63 35.75
N SER A 384 -23.95 15.75 34.42
CA SER A 384 -22.85 15.94 33.48
C SER A 384 -23.31 16.83 32.33
N THR A 385 -22.42 17.69 31.84
CA THR A 385 -22.64 18.41 30.58
C THR A 385 -22.30 17.48 29.42
N TYR A 386 -22.98 17.61 28.28
CA TYR A 386 -22.68 16.80 27.09
C TYR A 386 -21.39 17.26 26.40
N THR A 387 -20.79 16.38 25.60
CA THR A 387 -19.68 16.73 24.69
C THR A 387 -20.25 17.01 23.30
N VAL A 388 -19.80 18.06 22.62
CA VAL A 388 -20.18 18.34 21.22
C VAL A 388 -18.99 18.12 20.31
N ALA A 389 -19.12 17.26 19.30
CA ALA A 389 -18.13 17.10 18.25
C ALA A 389 -18.74 17.53 16.90
N VAL A 390 -17.93 18.13 16.03
CA VAL A 390 -18.37 18.68 14.74
C VAL A 390 -17.46 18.15 13.65
N VAL A 391 -18.08 17.60 12.61
CA VAL A 391 -17.42 17.02 11.44
C VAL A 391 -17.99 17.68 10.19
N GLU A 392 -17.16 18.32 9.36
CA GLU A 392 -17.58 18.93 8.10
C GLU A 392 -18.25 17.91 7.17
N THR A 393 -19.34 18.30 6.49
CA THR A 393 -19.92 17.47 5.43
C THR A 393 -19.12 17.64 4.16
N SER A 394 -18.05 16.85 3.98
CA SER A 394 -17.46 16.69 2.66
C SER A 394 -18.36 15.76 1.83
N THR A 395 -18.66 16.15 0.59
CA THR A 395 -19.20 15.24 -0.43
C THR A 395 -18.31 14.01 -0.47
N GLU A 396 -18.91 12.83 -0.33
CA GLU A 396 -18.26 11.52 -0.19
C GLU A 396 -16.84 11.45 -0.76
N SER A 397 -15.87 11.50 0.13
CA SER A 397 -14.57 10.88 -0.07
C SER A 397 -14.23 10.17 1.24
N THR A 398 -14.44 8.86 1.23
CA THR A 398 -13.97 7.90 2.24
C THR A 398 -12.49 8.14 2.51
N THR A 399 -12.16 8.94 3.54
CA THR A 399 -10.79 9.04 4.04
C THR A 399 -10.63 7.96 5.10
N THR A 400 -10.45 6.72 4.63
CA THR A 400 -9.75 5.69 5.39
C THR A 400 -8.39 6.27 5.72
N THR A 401 -8.00 6.36 7.00
CA THR A 401 -6.60 6.59 7.36
C THR A 401 -5.82 5.41 6.80
N SER A 402 -5.30 5.56 5.58
CA SER A 402 -4.51 4.52 4.95
C SER A 402 -3.13 4.57 5.58
N THR A 403 -2.88 3.69 6.53
CA THR A 403 -1.53 3.44 7.04
C THR A 403 -0.65 3.09 5.82
N LEU A 404 0.30 3.96 5.50
CA LEU A 404 1.27 3.72 4.43
C LEU A 404 2.33 2.76 4.98
N PHE A 405 2.41 1.58 4.39
CA PHE A 405 3.45 0.60 4.69
C PHE A 405 4.61 0.77 3.72
N VAL A 406 5.84 0.54 4.20
CA VAL A 406 7.05 0.59 3.36
C VAL A 406 7.84 -0.71 3.54
N GLN A 407 8.13 -1.37 2.43
CA GLN A 407 9.11 -2.45 2.37
C GLN A 407 10.44 -1.88 1.86
N LEU A 408 11.54 -2.22 2.51
CA LEU A 408 12.87 -1.96 1.97
C LEU A 408 13.32 -3.11 1.08
N MET A 409 14.05 -2.78 0.02
CA MET A 409 14.72 -3.76 -0.82
C MET A 409 15.96 -4.31 -0.12
N ASP A 410 16.40 -5.50 -0.51
CA ASP A 410 17.61 -6.11 0.03
C ASP A 410 18.90 -5.38 -0.40
N SER A 411 20.06 -5.93 -0.04
CA SER A 411 21.37 -5.35 -0.39
C SER A 411 21.63 -5.27 -1.90
N TYR A 412 20.97 -6.11 -2.69
CA TYR A 412 21.02 -6.13 -4.16
C TYR A 412 20.01 -5.16 -4.78
N GLY A 413 19.12 -4.58 -3.96
CA GLY A 413 18.04 -3.71 -4.40
C GLY A 413 16.88 -4.51 -4.95
N ASP A 414 16.62 -5.71 -4.41
CA ASP A 414 15.51 -6.58 -4.80
C ASP A 414 14.40 -6.70 -3.75
N PRO A 415 13.14 -6.90 -4.19
CA PRO A 415 12.68 -6.96 -5.59
C PRO A 415 12.57 -5.57 -6.26
N TRP A 416 13.43 -5.30 -7.25
CA TRP A 416 13.51 -3.98 -7.88
C TRP A 416 12.26 -3.58 -8.66
N GLY A 417 11.52 -4.58 -9.14
CA GLY A 417 10.26 -4.35 -9.84
C GLY A 417 9.24 -3.66 -8.95
N LEU A 418 9.20 -3.98 -7.65
CA LEU A 418 8.35 -3.29 -6.69
C LEU A 418 8.79 -1.84 -6.51
N ASP A 419 10.08 -1.64 -6.26
CA ASP A 419 10.71 -0.32 -6.12
C ASP A 419 10.49 0.57 -7.35
N ARG A 420 10.44 -0.01 -8.55
CA ARG A 420 10.22 0.79 -9.76
C ARG A 420 8.79 1.30 -9.87
N ILE A 421 7.79 0.52 -9.48
CA ILE A 421 6.38 0.81 -9.80
C ILE A 421 5.72 1.81 -8.85
N ASP A 422 6.34 2.26 -7.77
CA ASP A 422 5.77 3.27 -6.87
C ASP A 422 6.42 4.67 -6.99
N GLN A 423 7.35 4.84 -7.94
CA GLN A 423 8.05 6.08 -8.21
C GLN A 423 7.97 6.52 -9.69
N ALA A 424 8.07 7.82 -9.94
CA ALA A 424 7.98 8.36 -11.30
C ALA A 424 9.28 8.14 -12.10
N LEU A 425 10.42 8.53 -11.53
CA LEU A 425 11.70 8.60 -12.22
C LEU A 425 12.76 7.80 -11.47
N LEU A 426 13.76 7.32 -12.19
CA LEU A 426 15.02 6.81 -11.62
C LEU A 426 15.81 7.94 -10.92
N PRO A 427 16.76 7.64 -10.01
CA PRO A 427 17.21 6.31 -9.59
C PRO A 427 16.20 5.59 -8.68
N LEU A 428 16.31 4.26 -8.60
CA LEU A 428 15.53 3.43 -7.69
C LEU A 428 15.74 3.82 -6.21
N SER A 429 14.65 3.84 -5.44
CA SER A 429 14.62 4.32 -4.05
C SER A 429 15.09 3.28 -3.03
N ARG A 430 15.16 2.00 -3.42
CA ARG A 430 15.31 0.83 -2.55
C ARG A 430 14.16 0.65 -1.57
N SER A 431 12.97 1.12 -1.95
CA SER A 431 11.78 1.00 -1.13
C SER A 431 10.53 0.77 -1.98
N TYR A 432 9.52 0.11 -1.41
CA TYR A 432 8.20 -0.05 -1.99
C TYR A 432 7.15 0.32 -0.96
N SER A 433 6.45 1.42 -1.21
CA SER A 433 5.42 1.99 -0.36
C SER A 433 4.05 1.55 -0.83
N TYR A 434 3.16 1.12 0.05
CA TYR A 434 1.80 0.67 -0.31
C TYR A 434 0.81 1.00 0.79
N ALA A 435 -0.37 1.47 0.41
CA ALA A 435 -1.44 1.87 1.35
C ALA A 435 -2.56 0.82 1.35
N SER A 436 -2.89 0.30 0.15
CA SER A 436 -3.67 -0.90 -0.06
C SER A 436 -2.79 -2.15 -0.06
N THR A 437 -3.37 -3.27 0.38
CA THR A 437 -2.69 -4.58 0.37
C THR A 437 -3.35 -5.57 -0.61
N GLY A 438 -4.39 -5.16 -1.32
CA GLY A 438 -5.18 -6.08 -2.17
C GLY A 438 -6.11 -7.01 -1.36
N SER A 439 -6.28 -6.76 -0.06
CA SER A 439 -7.19 -7.54 0.80
C SER A 439 -8.61 -7.56 0.23
N GLY A 440 -9.28 -8.71 0.33
CA GLY A 440 -10.63 -8.92 -0.21
C GLY A 440 -10.68 -9.28 -1.70
N VAL A 441 -9.63 -8.99 -2.48
CA VAL A 441 -9.57 -9.31 -3.92
C VAL A 441 -9.10 -10.76 -4.12
N THR A 442 -9.60 -11.40 -5.16
CA THR A 442 -9.13 -12.72 -5.63
C THR A 442 -8.39 -12.56 -6.95
N VAL A 443 -7.16 -13.05 -7.03
CA VAL A 443 -6.39 -13.12 -8.27
C VAL A 443 -6.28 -14.57 -8.73
N TYR A 444 -6.79 -14.83 -9.94
CA TYR A 444 -6.72 -16.12 -10.62
C TYR A 444 -5.44 -16.19 -11.48
N VAL A 445 -4.56 -17.14 -11.17
CA VAL A 445 -3.27 -17.33 -11.85
C VAL A 445 -3.39 -18.54 -12.77
N LEU A 446 -3.56 -18.31 -14.06
CA LEU A 446 -3.64 -19.36 -15.08
C LEU A 446 -2.23 -19.67 -15.58
N ASP A 447 -1.64 -20.74 -15.05
CA ASP A 447 -0.22 -21.03 -15.23
C ASP A 447 0.09 -22.53 -14.99
N THR A 448 1.31 -22.88 -14.60
CA THR A 448 1.76 -24.25 -14.27
C THR A 448 1.22 -24.78 -12.92
N GLY A 449 0.38 -24.01 -12.24
CA GLY A 449 -0.09 -24.25 -10.87
C GLY A 449 0.61 -23.35 -9.85
N ILE A 450 0.28 -23.50 -8.57
CA ILE A 450 0.97 -22.80 -7.46
C ILE A 450 1.43 -23.81 -6.41
N GLU A 451 2.66 -23.67 -5.92
CA GLU A 451 3.09 -24.29 -4.66
C GLU A 451 2.51 -23.51 -3.47
N THR A 452 1.28 -23.85 -3.09
CA THR A 452 0.49 -23.08 -2.11
C THR A 452 1.12 -23.02 -0.71
N GLY A 453 1.96 -24.00 -0.36
CA GLY A 453 2.71 -24.06 0.89
C GLY A 453 3.92 -23.14 0.98
N HIS A 454 4.24 -22.38 -0.08
CA HIS A 454 5.36 -21.45 -0.05
C HIS A 454 5.15 -20.36 1.03
N ALA A 455 6.15 -20.15 1.88
CA ALA A 455 6.04 -19.27 3.05
C ALA A 455 5.64 -17.83 2.70
N ASP A 456 6.00 -17.35 1.51
CA ASP A 456 5.67 -16.00 1.05
C ASP A 456 4.17 -15.79 0.80
N PHE A 457 3.37 -16.85 0.65
CA PHE A 457 1.92 -16.74 0.48
C PHE A 457 1.15 -16.68 1.80
N GLU A 458 1.77 -17.01 2.94
CA GLU A 458 1.14 -16.95 4.27
C GLU A 458 -0.24 -17.66 4.31
N GLY A 459 -0.39 -18.77 3.59
CA GLY A 459 -1.65 -19.54 3.50
C GLY A 459 -2.75 -18.92 2.62
N ARG A 460 -2.48 -17.82 1.91
CA ARG A 460 -3.47 -17.13 1.04
C ARG A 460 -3.63 -17.74 -0.36
N ALA A 461 -2.80 -18.72 -0.71
CA ALA A 461 -2.84 -19.39 -2.00
C ALA A 461 -3.59 -20.73 -1.92
N SER A 462 -4.44 -21.00 -2.92
CA SER A 462 -5.14 -22.27 -3.08
C SER A 462 -5.24 -22.64 -4.55
N ASN A 463 -5.06 -23.91 -4.90
CA ASN A 463 -5.32 -24.39 -6.25
C ASN A 463 -6.80 -24.77 -6.38
N VAL A 464 -7.44 -24.29 -7.45
CA VAL A 464 -8.90 -24.39 -7.61
C VAL A 464 -9.32 -25.07 -8.92
N PHE A 465 -8.37 -25.25 -9.85
CA PHE A 465 -8.60 -25.89 -11.13
C PHE A 465 -7.31 -26.54 -11.64
N ASP A 466 -7.44 -27.69 -12.29
CA ASP A 466 -6.36 -28.38 -12.98
C ASP A 466 -6.93 -29.05 -14.24
N VAL A 467 -6.51 -28.60 -15.42
CA VAL A 467 -7.00 -29.15 -16.70
C VAL A 467 -6.56 -30.61 -16.91
N PHE A 468 -5.52 -31.05 -16.21
CA PHE A 468 -5.00 -32.41 -16.26
C PHE A 468 -5.64 -33.33 -15.20
N GLY A 469 -6.67 -32.86 -14.48
CA GLY A 469 -7.39 -33.63 -13.46
C GLY A 469 -6.62 -33.83 -12.15
N GLY A 470 -5.51 -33.12 -11.96
CA GLY A 470 -4.71 -33.17 -10.74
C GLY A 470 -5.19 -32.24 -9.62
N ASN A 471 -4.32 -31.98 -8.65
CA ASN A 471 -4.58 -31.08 -7.53
C ASN A 471 -4.13 -29.63 -7.80
N GLY A 472 -3.72 -29.31 -9.02
CA GLY A 472 -3.26 -27.99 -9.44
C GLY A 472 -1.90 -27.56 -8.86
N ALA A 473 -1.17 -28.45 -8.18
CA ALA A 473 0.15 -28.14 -7.63
C ALA A 473 1.15 -27.81 -8.75
N ASP A 474 1.99 -26.80 -8.49
CA ASP A 474 3.06 -26.43 -9.41
C ASP A 474 4.15 -27.50 -9.43
N CYS A 475 4.46 -28.01 -10.62
CA CYS A 475 5.58 -28.93 -10.85
C CYS A 475 6.67 -28.33 -11.74
N HIS A 476 6.45 -27.12 -12.28
CA HIS A 476 7.40 -26.40 -13.10
C HIS A 476 8.14 -25.35 -12.25
N GLY A 477 7.41 -24.38 -11.70
CA GLY A 477 7.92 -23.28 -10.88
C GLY A 477 7.50 -21.89 -11.38
N HIS A 478 7.09 -21.79 -12.64
CA HIS A 478 6.70 -20.52 -13.28
C HIS A 478 5.45 -19.91 -12.63
N GLY A 479 4.40 -20.71 -12.41
CA GLY A 479 3.18 -20.24 -11.75
C GLY A 479 3.40 -19.79 -10.31
N THR A 480 4.28 -20.46 -9.56
CA THR A 480 4.70 -19.99 -8.22
C THR A 480 5.44 -18.65 -8.28
N ALA A 481 6.31 -18.46 -9.27
CA ALA A 481 7.04 -17.21 -9.48
C ALA A 481 6.10 -16.04 -9.84
N VAL A 482 5.16 -16.27 -10.77
CA VAL A 482 4.12 -15.33 -11.16
C VAL A 482 3.24 -14.95 -9.96
N ALA A 483 2.73 -15.95 -9.22
CA ALA A 483 1.94 -15.73 -8.01
C ALA A 483 2.71 -14.95 -6.93
N GLY A 484 4.02 -15.19 -6.81
CA GLY A 484 4.95 -14.46 -5.94
C GLY A 484 4.96 -12.97 -6.24
N THR A 485 5.09 -12.58 -7.51
CA THR A 485 5.13 -11.18 -7.95
C THR A 485 3.76 -10.50 -7.80
N ILE A 486 2.66 -11.24 -7.94
CA ILE A 486 1.31 -10.70 -7.69
C ILE A 486 1.10 -10.42 -6.21
N GLY A 487 1.29 -11.45 -5.37
CA GLY A 487 0.70 -11.47 -4.02
C GLY A 487 1.59 -12.07 -2.93
N GLY A 488 2.87 -12.29 -3.19
CA GLY A 488 3.84 -12.65 -2.17
C GLY A 488 3.99 -11.58 -1.08
N LYS A 489 4.23 -11.98 0.16
CA LYS A 489 4.53 -11.08 1.28
C LYS A 489 5.76 -10.24 0.97
N THR A 490 6.82 -10.87 0.48
CA THR A 490 8.11 -10.24 0.19
C THR A 490 8.16 -9.76 -1.25
N TYR A 491 7.76 -10.60 -2.20
CA TYR A 491 7.98 -10.32 -3.62
C TYR A 491 6.79 -9.66 -4.31
N GLY A 492 5.63 -9.63 -3.65
CA GLY A 492 4.37 -9.27 -4.26
C GLY A 492 4.01 -7.79 -4.18
N VAL A 493 3.33 -7.32 -5.23
CA VAL A 493 2.71 -5.99 -5.29
C VAL A 493 1.53 -5.89 -4.31
N ALA A 494 0.61 -6.87 -4.32
CA ALA A 494 -0.63 -6.89 -3.53
C ALA A 494 -0.54 -7.91 -2.38
N LYS A 495 0.12 -7.52 -1.28
CA LYS A 495 0.63 -8.43 -0.24
C LYS A 495 -0.39 -9.22 0.58
N LYS A 496 -1.69 -8.92 0.48
CA LYS A 496 -2.78 -9.61 1.20
C LYS A 496 -3.91 -10.07 0.28
N VAL A 497 -3.66 -10.13 -1.03
CA VAL A 497 -4.59 -10.71 -2.00
C VAL A 497 -4.74 -12.22 -1.80
N ARG A 498 -5.90 -12.77 -2.18
CA ARG A 498 -6.11 -14.22 -2.29
C ARG A 498 -5.62 -14.69 -3.65
N LEU A 499 -4.80 -15.74 -3.67
CA LEU A 499 -4.25 -16.32 -4.89
C LEU A 499 -4.98 -17.63 -5.20
N HIS A 500 -5.55 -17.74 -6.39
CA HIS A 500 -6.21 -18.95 -6.88
C HIS A 500 -5.45 -19.49 -8.09
N GLY A 501 -4.77 -20.62 -7.91
CA GLY A 501 -4.03 -21.29 -8.97
C GLY A 501 -4.96 -22.09 -9.87
N LEU A 502 -4.88 -21.85 -11.18
CA LEU A 502 -5.46 -22.70 -12.21
C LEU A 502 -4.33 -23.31 -13.02
N ARG A 503 -4.13 -24.61 -12.88
CA ARG A 503 -3.09 -25.32 -13.61
C ARG A 503 -3.58 -25.67 -15.01
N VAL A 504 -2.98 -25.02 -15.99
CA VAL A 504 -3.28 -25.14 -17.43
C VAL A 504 -2.04 -25.43 -18.27
N LEU A 505 -0.87 -25.42 -17.63
CA LEU A 505 0.40 -25.85 -18.19
C LEU A 505 0.95 -27.05 -17.41
N ASP A 506 1.58 -27.96 -18.13
CA ASP A 506 2.18 -29.17 -17.58
C ASP A 506 3.53 -28.87 -16.88
N CYS A 507 4.22 -29.92 -16.43
CA CYS A 507 5.50 -29.77 -15.73
C CYS A 507 6.66 -29.32 -16.62
N LYS A 508 6.45 -29.25 -17.94
CA LYS A 508 7.39 -28.68 -18.92
C LYS A 508 7.00 -27.27 -19.32
N GLY A 509 5.94 -26.70 -18.74
CA GLY A 509 5.45 -25.36 -19.09
C GLY A 509 4.63 -25.31 -20.37
N SER A 510 4.09 -26.44 -20.83
CA SER A 510 3.32 -26.55 -22.08
C SER A 510 1.86 -26.89 -21.83
N GLY A 511 0.95 -26.35 -22.64
CA GLY A 511 -0.48 -26.60 -22.57
C GLY A 511 -1.15 -26.33 -23.92
N THR A 512 -2.49 -26.26 -23.92
CA THR A 512 -3.27 -26.09 -25.14
C THR A 512 -4.19 -24.88 -25.08
N THR A 513 -4.49 -24.28 -26.22
CA THR A 513 -5.51 -23.21 -26.33
C THR A 513 -6.84 -23.66 -25.73
N SER A 514 -7.26 -24.90 -26.01
CA SER A 514 -8.50 -25.49 -25.45
C SER A 514 -8.51 -25.53 -23.91
N GLY A 515 -7.37 -25.85 -23.28
CA GLY A 515 -7.25 -25.90 -21.82
C GLY A 515 -7.28 -24.52 -21.17
N PHE A 516 -6.71 -23.50 -21.82
CA PHE A 516 -6.83 -22.11 -21.35
C PHE A 516 -8.26 -21.62 -21.44
N ILE A 517 -8.98 -21.90 -22.54
CA ILE A 517 -10.40 -21.55 -22.67
C ILE A 517 -11.22 -22.24 -21.58
N ALA A 518 -10.95 -23.52 -21.28
CA ALA A 518 -11.63 -24.24 -20.20
C ALA A 518 -11.43 -23.57 -18.83
N ALA A 519 -10.22 -23.08 -18.54
CA ALA A 519 -9.95 -22.37 -17.30
C ALA A 519 -10.64 -20.99 -17.24
N LEU A 520 -10.68 -20.25 -18.35
CA LEU A 520 -11.41 -18.98 -18.44
C LEU A 520 -12.92 -19.20 -18.21
N ASP A 521 -13.48 -20.25 -18.81
CA ASP A 521 -14.88 -20.68 -18.61
C ASP A 521 -15.14 -21.03 -17.13
N TRP A 522 -14.24 -21.80 -16.53
CA TRP A 522 -14.33 -22.13 -15.11
C TRP A 522 -14.30 -20.88 -14.22
N ILE A 523 -13.43 -19.89 -14.50
CA ILE A 523 -13.41 -18.62 -13.75
C ILE A 523 -14.74 -17.90 -13.92
N ARG A 524 -15.25 -17.80 -15.14
CA ARG A 524 -16.51 -17.10 -15.41
C ARG A 524 -17.68 -17.63 -14.58
N LYS A 525 -17.69 -18.94 -14.34
CA LYS A 525 -18.69 -19.67 -13.54
C LYS A 525 -18.45 -19.61 -12.04
N ASN A 526 -17.19 -19.60 -11.58
CA ASN A 526 -16.83 -19.81 -10.17
C ASN A 526 -16.19 -18.59 -9.49
N LYS A 527 -16.03 -17.46 -10.20
CA LYS A 527 -15.27 -16.32 -9.69
C LYS A 527 -15.87 -15.72 -8.41
N ARG A 528 -14.99 -15.10 -7.62
CA ARG A 528 -15.34 -14.29 -6.45
C ARG A 528 -14.89 -12.86 -6.67
N ASP A 529 -15.85 -11.96 -6.80
CA ASP A 529 -15.59 -10.55 -6.99
C ASP A 529 -15.16 -9.85 -5.68
N PRO A 530 -14.28 -8.84 -5.71
CA PRO A 530 -13.59 -8.35 -6.90
C PRO A 530 -12.53 -9.33 -7.42
N ALA A 531 -12.50 -9.51 -8.75
CA ALA A 531 -11.67 -10.51 -9.40
C ALA A 531 -10.68 -9.89 -10.40
N VAL A 532 -9.46 -10.45 -10.40
CA VAL A 532 -8.39 -10.20 -11.36
C VAL A 532 -7.90 -11.56 -11.86
N ALA A 533 -7.44 -11.66 -13.10
CA ALA A 533 -6.74 -12.83 -13.60
C ALA A 533 -5.42 -12.44 -14.27
N ASN A 534 -4.46 -13.36 -14.23
CA ASN A 534 -3.17 -13.22 -14.87
C ASN A 534 -2.90 -14.44 -15.77
N MET A 535 -2.53 -14.19 -17.03
CA MET A 535 -2.12 -15.21 -18.00
C MET A 535 -0.73 -14.87 -18.54
N SER A 536 0.30 -15.44 -17.92
CA SER A 536 1.71 -15.20 -18.25
C SER A 536 2.24 -16.17 -19.33
N ILE A 537 1.49 -16.29 -20.42
CA ILE A 537 1.73 -17.23 -21.52
C ILE A 537 1.92 -16.56 -22.87
N ILE A 538 2.40 -17.33 -23.84
CA ILE A 538 2.40 -16.96 -25.24
C ILE A 538 1.96 -18.13 -26.13
N GLY A 539 1.10 -17.84 -27.10
CA GLY A 539 0.77 -18.72 -28.21
C GLY A 539 0.59 -17.93 -29.49
N SER A 540 0.52 -18.62 -30.63
CA SER A 540 0.07 -18.01 -31.89
C SER A 540 -1.29 -17.34 -31.70
N LYS A 541 -1.60 -16.36 -32.56
CA LYS A 541 -2.90 -15.70 -32.54
C LYS A 541 -4.03 -16.73 -32.64
N SER A 542 -4.95 -16.67 -31.69
CA SER A 542 -6.16 -17.49 -31.59
C SER A 542 -7.36 -16.57 -31.40
N ASN A 543 -8.35 -16.68 -32.29
CA ASN A 543 -9.59 -15.90 -32.15
C ASN A 543 -10.42 -16.43 -30.99
N ALA A 544 -10.52 -17.76 -30.86
CA ALA A 544 -11.26 -18.40 -29.77
C ALA A 544 -10.72 -18.00 -28.38
N LEU A 545 -9.39 -17.96 -28.19
CA LEU A 545 -8.81 -17.52 -26.93
C LEU A 545 -8.99 -16.02 -26.68
N ASN A 546 -8.87 -15.20 -27.72
CA ASN A 546 -9.10 -13.76 -27.61
C ASN A 546 -10.56 -13.46 -27.24
N ASP A 547 -11.52 -14.15 -27.86
CA ASP A 547 -12.95 -14.01 -27.58
C ASP A 547 -13.27 -14.43 -26.13
N ALA A 548 -12.74 -15.56 -25.68
CA ALA A 548 -12.89 -16.03 -24.31
C ALA A 548 -12.31 -15.03 -23.29
N ALA A 549 -11.10 -14.50 -23.54
CA ALA A 549 -10.47 -13.51 -22.68
C ALA A 549 -11.26 -12.19 -22.65
N ASN A 550 -11.75 -11.73 -23.81
CA ASN A 550 -12.58 -10.52 -23.90
C ASN A 550 -13.89 -10.68 -23.11
N ARG A 551 -14.57 -11.82 -23.25
CA ARG A 551 -15.84 -12.09 -22.56
C ARG A 551 -15.65 -12.26 -21.05
N LEU A 552 -14.52 -12.82 -20.61
CA LEU A 552 -14.18 -12.84 -19.18
C LEU A 552 -13.92 -11.42 -18.64
N ALA A 553 -13.27 -10.56 -19.43
CA ALA A 553 -13.08 -9.16 -19.08
C ALA A 553 -14.40 -8.38 -18.99
N ASP A 554 -15.32 -8.61 -19.93
CA ASP A 554 -16.67 -8.03 -19.92
C ASP A 554 -17.51 -8.52 -18.73
N ALA A 555 -17.22 -9.72 -18.22
CA ALA A 555 -17.82 -10.22 -16.98
C ALA A 555 -17.26 -9.55 -15.71
N GLY A 556 -16.36 -8.56 -15.83
CA GLY A 556 -15.82 -7.78 -14.71
C GLY A 556 -14.52 -8.32 -14.11
N VAL A 557 -13.85 -9.29 -14.75
CA VAL A 557 -12.53 -9.77 -14.31
C VAL A 557 -11.45 -8.98 -15.04
N PHE A 558 -10.59 -8.25 -14.34
CA PHE A 558 -9.47 -7.58 -15.01
C PHE A 558 -8.44 -8.64 -15.44
N LEU A 559 -8.07 -8.68 -16.72
CA LEU A 559 -7.09 -9.64 -17.26
C LEU A 559 -5.78 -8.96 -17.60
N SER A 560 -4.72 -9.33 -16.89
CA SER A 560 -3.35 -9.00 -17.24
C SER A 560 -2.70 -10.15 -18.00
N VAL A 561 -2.03 -9.85 -19.11
CA VAL A 561 -1.41 -10.86 -19.97
C VAL A 561 -0.01 -10.44 -20.42
N SER A 562 0.86 -11.40 -20.70
CA SER A 562 2.17 -11.13 -21.31
C SER A 562 2.05 -10.73 -22.78
N ALA A 563 2.83 -9.72 -23.18
CA ALA A 563 2.94 -9.36 -24.60
C ALA A 563 3.71 -10.40 -25.44
N GLY A 564 4.55 -11.22 -24.80
CA GLY A 564 5.39 -12.24 -25.42
C GLY A 564 6.87 -11.86 -25.52
N ASN A 565 7.74 -12.84 -25.79
CA ASN A 565 9.19 -12.74 -25.59
C ASN A 565 10.03 -13.01 -26.86
N ASN A 566 9.48 -12.69 -28.04
CA ASN A 566 10.11 -12.99 -29.32
C ASN A 566 10.68 -11.76 -30.05
N ASN A 567 10.61 -10.57 -29.44
CA ASN A 567 10.91 -9.30 -30.10
C ASN A 567 10.13 -9.16 -31.43
N LYS A 568 8.83 -9.43 -31.39
CA LYS A 568 7.89 -9.36 -32.52
C LYS A 568 6.67 -8.50 -32.17
N ASP A 569 5.83 -8.24 -33.16
CA ASP A 569 4.54 -7.57 -32.96
C ASP A 569 3.61 -8.45 -32.11
N ALA A 570 3.22 -7.96 -30.93
CA ALA A 570 2.33 -8.62 -29.98
C ALA A 570 0.95 -8.93 -30.58
N CYS A 571 0.54 -8.23 -31.64
CA CYS A 571 -0.73 -8.50 -32.32
C CYS A 571 -0.80 -9.86 -33.03
N ASN A 572 0.34 -10.54 -33.20
CA ASN A 572 0.42 -11.89 -33.78
C ASN A 572 0.33 -13.00 -32.73
N TYR A 573 0.13 -12.66 -31.46
CA TYR A 573 0.13 -13.61 -30.35
C TYR A 573 -1.12 -13.46 -29.49
N SER A 574 -1.57 -14.55 -28.90
CA SER A 574 -2.70 -14.58 -27.96
C SER A 574 -2.24 -15.06 -26.58
N PRO A 575 -2.85 -14.54 -25.49
CA PRO A 575 -3.96 -13.60 -25.45
C PRO A 575 -3.55 -12.11 -25.62
N GLY A 576 -2.27 -11.80 -25.85
CA GLY A 576 -1.76 -10.41 -25.96
C GLY A 576 -2.39 -9.53 -27.04
N SER A 577 -3.07 -10.13 -28.03
CA SER A 577 -3.82 -9.44 -29.08
C SER A 577 -5.32 -9.27 -28.81
N ALA A 578 -5.82 -9.77 -27.67
CA ALA A 578 -7.20 -9.56 -27.26
C ALA A 578 -7.46 -8.07 -26.93
N SER A 579 -8.65 -7.56 -27.28
CA SER A 579 -8.94 -6.13 -27.22
C SER A 579 -9.29 -5.58 -25.83
N ARG A 580 -9.68 -6.45 -24.90
CA ARG A 580 -10.15 -6.08 -23.56
C ARG A 580 -9.20 -6.52 -22.42
N VAL A 581 -7.99 -6.94 -22.76
CA VAL A 581 -6.95 -7.31 -21.79
C VAL A 581 -5.90 -6.22 -21.66
N TYR A 582 -5.17 -6.22 -20.55
CA TYR A 582 -3.95 -5.43 -20.41
C TYR A 582 -2.75 -6.26 -20.85
N SER A 583 -2.20 -5.95 -22.02
CA SER A 583 -1.03 -6.62 -22.59
C SER A 583 0.26 -5.94 -22.12
N ALA A 584 1.01 -6.60 -21.25
CA ALA A 584 2.18 -6.06 -20.56
C ALA A 584 3.49 -6.42 -21.27
N ALA A 585 4.22 -5.39 -21.72
CA ALA A 585 5.60 -5.51 -22.20
C ALA A 585 6.61 -5.34 -21.06
N ALA A 586 7.85 -5.80 -21.26
CA ALA A 586 8.85 -5.89 -20.20
C ALA A 586 9.93 -4.80 -20.30
N THR A 587 10.28 -4.21 -19.16
CA THR A 587 11.46 -3.35 -19.00
C THR A 587 12.54 -3.98 -18.13
N MET A 588 13.75 -3.46 -18.30
CA MET A 588 14.89 -3.66 -17.42
C MET A 588 14.91 -2.60 -16.30
N ARG A 589 15.78 -2.82 -15.31
CA ARG A 589 16.01 -1.92 -14.17
C ARG A 589 16.37 -0.47 -14.56
N SER A 590 16.90 -0.29 -15.76
CA SER A 590 17.35 1.00 -16.33
C SER A 590 16.28 1.76 -17.11
N ASP A 591 15.00 1.37 -17.02
CA ASP A 591 13.90 1.85 -17.88
C ASP A 591 14.15 1.58 -19.39
N GLU A 592 15.07 0.68 -19.73
CA GLU A 592 15.21 0.19 -21.10
C GLU A 592 14.16 -0.89 -21.38
N ARG A 593 13.56 -0.89 -22.57
CA ARG A 593 12.81 -2.05 -23.08
C ARG A 593 13.69 -3.30 -23.01
N TRP A 594 13.21 -4.37 -22.38
CA TRP A 594 13.92 -5.64 -22.44
C TRP A 594 13.95 -6.16 -23.88
N SER A 595 15.12 -6.52 -24.39
CA SER A 595 15.32 -6.82 -25.82
C SER A 595 14.42 -7.95 -26.34
N GLY A 596 14.09 -8.93 -25.48
CA GLY A 596 13.16 -10.01 -25.79
C GLY A 596 11.69 -9.60 -25.86
N SER A 597 11.29 -8.47 -25.26
CA SER A 597 9.88 -8.06 -25.18
C SER A 597 9.28 -7.84 -26.56
N ASN A 598 8.12 -8.45 -26.82
CA ASN A 598 7.25 -8.06 -27.92
C ASN A 598 6.79 -6.61 -27.77
N TYR A 599 6.31 -6.03 -28.87
CA TYR A 599 6.03 -4.61 -29.03
C TYR A 599 4.80 -4.39 -29.95
N GLY A 600 4.46 -3.14 -30.21
CA GLY A 600 3.43 -2.75 -31.17
C GLY A 600 2.11 -2.36 -30.52
N LYS A 601 1.10 -2.10 -31.36
CA LYS A 601 -0.18 -1.47 -30.96
C LYS A 601 -1.04 -2.31 -30.01
N CYS A 602 -0.80 -3.62 -29.94
CA CYS A 602 -1.52 -4.51 -29.03
C CYS A 602 -0.91 -4.52 -27.62
N VAL A 603 0.27 -3.90 -27.41
CA VAL A 603 0.83 -3.67 -26.08
C VAL A 603 0.16 -2.46 -25.46
N THR A 604 -0.42 -2.64 -24.27
CA THR A 604 -1.08 -1.57 -23.52
C THR A 604 -0.05 -0.68 -22.81
N GLY A 605 0.98 -1.30 -22.23
CA GLY A 605 2.06 -0.59 -21.55
C GLY A 605 3.16 -1.53 -21.06
N TYR A 606 4.17 -0.96 -20.43
CA TYR A 606 5.33 -1.64 -19.88
C TYR A 606 5.23 -1.85 -18.37
N ALA A 607 5.85 -2.91 -17.87
CA ALA A 607 6.12 -3.12 -16.46
C ALA A 607 7.49 -3.83 -16.28
N PRO A 608 8.06 -3.80 -15.06
CA PRO A 608 9.30 -4.52 -14.75
C PRO A 608 9.21 -6.01 -15.11
N GLY A 609 10.10 -6.50 -15.97
CA GLY A 609 10.04 -7.88 -16.45
C GLY A 609 11.39 -8.59 -16.60
N HIS A 610 12.53 -7.90 -16.54
CA HIS A 610 13.85 -8.54 -16.61
C HIS A 610 14.51 -8.67 -15.22
N GLN A 611 15.04 -9.85 -14.91
CA GLN A 611 15.67 -10.16 -13.61
C GLN A 611 14.79 -9.77 -12.42
N ILE A 612 13.55 -10.27 -12.41
CA ILE A 612 12.61 -10.10 -11.31
C ILE A 612 12.87 -11.22 -10.27
N TRP A 613 13.25 -10.81 -9.06
CA TRP A 613 13.40 -11.72 -7.93
C TRP A 613 12.03 -12.03 -7.30
N THR A 614 11.63 -13.30 -7.30
CA THR A 614 10.30 -13.72 -6.82
C THR A 614 10.31 -15.13 -6.23
N ALA A 615 9.17 -15.58 -5.70
CA ALA A 615 9.00 -16.87 -5.04
C ALA A 615 9.45 -18.04 -5.92
N LYS A 616 10.19 -18.97 -5.32
CA LYS A 616 10.70 -20.16 -5.99
C LYS A 616 10.00 -21.39 -5.48
N ARG A 617 9.56 -22.27 -6.38
CA ARG A 617 9.08 -23.61 -6.01
C ARG A 617 10.16 -24.39 -5.23
N GLY A 618 9.77 -25.01 -4.12
CA GLY A 618 10.69 -25.61 -3.15
C GLY A 618 11.20 -24.64 -2.08
N GLY A 619 10.72 -23.39 -2.08
CA GLY A 619 11.06 -22.37 -1.11
C GLY A 619 12.12 -21.36 -1.57
N GLY A 620 12.12 -20.19 -0.92
CA GLY A 620 13.07 -19.11 -1.17
C GLY A 620 12.70 -18.25 -2.38
N GLY A 621 13.70 -17.63 -2.99
CA GLY A 621 13.54 -16.77 -4.17
C GLY A 621 14.40 -17.21 -5.36
N GLN A 622 14.01 -16.78 -6.56
CA GLN A 622 14.75 -16.97 -7.81
C GLN A 622 14.51 -15.81 -8.78
N TYR A 623 15.49 -15.52 -9.63
CA TYR A 623 15.36 -14.57 -10.73
C TYR A 623 14.66 -15.19 -11.94
N TRP A 624 13.68 -14.45 -12.45
CA TRP A 624 12.99 -14.72 -13.70
C TRP A 624 13.01 -13.51 -14.62
N SER A 625 13.03 -13.75 -15.94
CA SER A 625 12.97 -12.69 -16.95
C SER A 625 11.95 -13.03 -18.02
N GLY A 626 11.06 -12.08 -18.33
CA GLY A 626 10.06 -12.22 -19.38
C GLY A 626 8.93 -11.21 -19.22
N THR A 627 8.15 -11.02 -20.28
CA THR A 627 6.84 -10.34 -20.17
C THR A 627 5.89 -11.08 -19.23
N SER A 628 6.08 -12.38 -19.06
CA SER A 628 5.47 -13.21 -18.01
C SER A 628 5.73 -12.71 -16.57
N MET A 629 6.78 -11.92 -16.34
CA MET A 629 7.08 -11.27 -15.06
C MET A 629 6.62 -9.80 -15.02
N ALA A 630 6.38 -9.19 -16.18
CA ALA A 630 5.77 -7.86 -16.28
C ALA A 630 4.25 -7.91 -16.00
N ALA A 631 3.55 -8.87 -16.60
CA ALA A 631 2.11 -9.09 -16.40
C ALA A 631 1.67 -9.20 -14.91
N PRO A 632 2.36 -9.95 -14.03
CA PRO A 632 1.96 -10.05 -12.63
C PRO A 632 2.12 -8.76 -11.83
N HIS A 633 3.04 -7.85 -12.22
CA HIS A 633 3.09 -6.51 -11.61
C HIS A 633 1.79 -5.74 -11.89
N VAL A 634 1.33 -5.75 -13.14
CA VAL A 634 0.07 -5.11 -13.55
C VAL A 634 -1.12 -5.76 -12.83
N ALA A 635 -1.19 -7.09 -12.77
CA ALA A 635 -2.25 -7.81 -12.06
C ALA A 635 -2.28 -7.44 -10.58
N GLY A 636 -1.11 -7.31 -9.95
CA GLY A 636 -0.99 -6.84 -8.58
C GLY A 636 -1.51 -5.41 -8.39
N VAL A 637 -1.17 -4.47 -9.27
CA VAL A 637 -1.67 -3.09 -9.23
C VAL A 637 -3.19 -3.04 -9.43
N ALA A 638 -3.72 -3.84 -10.36
CA ALA A 638 -5.16 -3.99 -10.55
C ALA A 638 -5.87 -4.52 -9.29
N ALA A 639 -5.24 -5.45 -8.57
CA ALA A 639 -5.76 -5.95 -7.30
C ALA A 639 -5.74 -4.87 -6.20
N LEU A 640 -4.67 -4.07 -6.10
CA LEU A 640 -4.63 -2.91 -5.20
C LEU A 640 -5.75 -1.91 -5.51
N TYR A 641 -5.98 -1.65 -6.81
CA TYR A 641 -7.02 -0.73 -7.27
C TYR A 641 -8.41 -1.24 -6.89
N LYS A 642 -8.74 -2.50 -7.22
CA LYS A 642 -10.03 -3.11 -6.89
C LYS A 642 -10.26 -3.28 -5.39
N ALA A 643 -9.21 -3.46 -4.59
CA ALA A 643 -9.36 -3.44 -3.13
C ALA A 643 -9.78 -2.06 -2.60
N THR A 644 -9.38 -1.00 -3.30
CA THR A 644 -9.66 0.40 -2.91
C THR A 644 -10.98 0.91 -3.49
N HIS A 645 -11.34 0.46 -4.70
CA HIS A 645 -12.47 0.98 -5.47
C HIS A 645 -13.58 -0.06 -5.73
N GLY A 646 -13.57 -1.17 -4.98
CA GLY A 646 -14.54 -2.25 -5.14
C GLY A 646 -14.41 -3.01 -6.46
N ASN A 647 -15.51 -3.58 -6.94
CA ASN A 647 -15.52 -4.39 -8.17
C ASN A 647 -15.57 -3.55 -9.45
N ALA A 648 -14.61 -2.63 -9.61
CA ALA A 648 -14.49 -1.78 -10.79
C ALA A 648 -14.33 -2.60 -12.09
N SER A 649 -14.83 -2.05 -13.20
CA SER A 649 -14.77 -2.72 -14.50
C SER A 649 -13.34 -2.79 -15.03
N SER A 650 -13.05 -3.75 -15.91
CA SER A 650 -11.71 -3.88 -16.52
C SER A 650 -11.29 -2.63 -17.30
N ALA A 651 -12.26 -1.92 -17.91
CA ALA A 651 -12.00 -0.66 -18.60
C ALA A 651 -11.59 0.45 -17.63
N ASP A 652 -12.26 0.57 -16.47
CA ASP A 652 -11.92 1.58 -15.45
C ASP A 652 -10.53 1.33 -14.86
N VAL A 653 -10.22 0.07 -14.55
CA VAL A 653 -8.89 -0.30 -14.05
C VAL A 653 -7.81 0.01 -15.10
N THR A 654 -7.99 -0.39 -16.36
CA THR A 654 -7.04 -0.09 -17.45
C THR A 654 -6.86 1.42 -17.64
N SER A 655 -7.96 2.18 -17.66
CA SER A 655 -7.94 3.64 -17.78
C SER A 655 -7.14 4.27 -16.63
N TRP A 656 -7.38 3.83 -15.40
CA TRP A 656 -6.64 4.31 -14.23
C TRP A 656 -5.16 3.96 -14.30
N ILE A 657 -4.80 2.73 -14.69
CA ILE A 657 -3.39 2.31 -14.84
C ILE A 657 -2.70 3.18 -15.90
N ASN A 658 -3.30 3.35 -17.07
CA ASN A 658 -2.72 4.14 -18.16
C ASN A 658 -2.56 5.62 -17.79
N LYS A 659 -3.51 6.18 -17.04
CA LYS A 659 -3.46 7.57 -16.57
C LYS A 659 -2.36 7.80 -15.52
N ASN A 660 -2.10 6.80 -14.67
CA ASN A 660 -1.07 6.90 -13.63
C ASN A 660 0.32 6.48 -14.12
N ALA A 661 0.40 5.72 -15.21
CA ALA A 661 1.66 5.29 -15.79
C ALA A 661 2.60 6.48 -16.09
N VAL A 662 3.90 6.25 -15.93
CA VAL A 662 4.92 7.24 -16.27
C VAL A 662 5.12 7.21 -17.78
N SER A 663 4.76 8.32 -18.44
CA SER A 663 4.88 8.44 -19.88
C SER A 663 6.30 8.83 -20.32
N GLY A 664 6.77 8.23 -21.42
CA GLY A 664 7.96 8.68 -22.14
C GLY A 664 9.31 8.27 -21.55
N VAL A 665 9.33 7.50 -20.46
CA VAL A 665 10.57 7.11 -19.77
C VAL A 665 11.21 5.84 -20.32
N VAL A 666 10.46 5.00 -21.04
CA VAL A 666 11.01 3.74 -21.57
C VAL A 666 11.92 4.03 -22.76
N THR A 667 13.20 3.73 -22.60
CA THR A 667 14.22 3.88 -23.64
C THR A 667 14.27 2.64 -24.55
N LYS A 668 14.73 2.83 -25.80
CA LYS A 668 14.64 1.81 -26.88
C LYS A 668 13.22 1.28 -27.11
N ASN A 669 12.21 2.09 -26.80
CA ASN A 669 10.83 1.81 -27.15
C ASN A 669 10.69 1.72 -28.67
N LEU A 670 9.91 0.75 -29.14
CA LEU A 670 9.70 0.53 -30.57
C LEU A 670 8.42 1.18 -31.05
N THR A 671 8.45 1.70 -32.28
CA THR A 671 7.34 2.41 -32.93
C THR A 671 6.03 1.63 -32.82
N GLY A 672 4.94 2.35 -32.53
CA GLY A 672 3.61 1.78 -32.37
C GLY A 672 3.33 1.20 -30.98
N THR A 673 4.33 1.16 -30.08
CA THR A 673 4.15 0.74 -28.69
C THR A 673 3.93 1.96 -27.80
N ALA A 674 2.88 1.94 -26.97
CA ALA A 674 2.64 2.99 -25.98
C ALA A 674 3.83 3.09 -25.01
N ASN A 675 4.43 4.28 -24.90
CA ASN A 675 5.53 4.53 -23.96
C ASN A 675 4.98 4.87 -22.57
N LEU A 676 4.33 3.90 -21.95
CA LEU A 676 3.71 4.01 -20.63
C LEU A 676 4.33 2.96 -19.72
N LEU A 677 5.02 3.38 -18.66
CA LEU A 677 5.58 2.48 -17.65
C LEU A 677 4.68 2.43 -16.42
N LEU A 678 4.28 1.23 -16.00
CA LEU A 678 3.40 0.96 -14.87
C LEU A 678 3.83 1.76 -13.63
N ASN A 679 2.87 2.46 -13.05
CA ASN A 679 3.06 3.17 -11.79
C ASN A 679 1.78 3.09 -10.95
N LYS A 680 1.93 2.69 -9.70
CA LYS A 680 0.84 2.46 -8.74
C LYS A 680 0.62 3.62 -7.77
N ARG A 681 1.32 4.75 -7.93
CA ARG A 681 1.24 5.90 -7.03
C ARG A 681 -0.23 6.26 -6.78
N GLY A 682 -0.56 6.47 -5.50
CA GLY A 682 -1.93 6.71 -5.07
C GLY A 682 -2.68 5.46 -4.58
N LEU A 683 -2.07 4.27 -4.63
CA LEU A 683 -2.55 3.02 -4.03
C LEU A 683 -1.63 2.48 -2.93
#